data_AF-A0A069D952-F1
#
_entry.id   AF-A0A069D952-F1
#
_cell.length_a   1.000
_cell.length_b   1.000
_cell.length_c   1.000
_cell.angle_alpha   90.00
_cell.angle_beta   90.00
_cell.angle_gamma   90.00
#
_symmetry.space_group_name_H-M   'P 1'
#
loop_
_entity.id
_entity.type
_entity.pdbx_description
1 polymer ?
#
loop_
_entity_poly.entity_id
_entity_poly.type
_entity_poly.pdbx_seq_one_letter_code
_entity_poly.pdbx_strand_id
1 'polypeptide(L)'
;MNDTSKMKKRVWIWMLNMAICLVAQAKELRVAGIFSNDMVLQRECSVPIWGKAQAGKEVVITTSWNDSCYKVSPSPDGNWKVNILTPKASAVAYEMRIVCGKEAIVLNNVLIGDVWLCSGQSNMSMPLKGYYCQPVCGSNEAILNSVGKQIRFINIAAKGAYKPQEDFRGEWKKASLQDTGDCSAVAWFFADFINKHVGIPIGIINASYGGSSVEAWMDAQACRQFKDIPVPGASDEPVPNEANTPTALFNAMIHPIVGYAIKGMLWYQGESNIFNVPRYAHSVASMVAQYRKRWNRGDFPFYYVQIAPYEYKCWNFFTPQWPEISAYQREAQRMCMKLIPHSAMAVLLDAGEEYVIHPSRKEEVGQRLGLLALSKIYGFKGFEAESPEYEKLEIEGNKAIVHFTKQYNGITSYGKPLELFEIAGDNKVFQKAEAYIDENNGTVVCTSKWVEKPVAVRYAFRNYVKGELFGTGGLPVSSFKTDNDSGRAYYISRKGSPKNDGSIRKPFAALDSVVLSKLNAGDTVYFMGGERFDTSLYIHSLRAGTRENPIVISSWGNAKATIASGNKTGLLVYDSEYIKIENLHFVGSGRKKGNTKEGVCLSNSRCMDVADVEIEGYQKSGLEIYCCSQVVAERVYAHDNGYAGIQVSGESGRKDAAYDVLISHCKAVNNPGDPTNMDNHSGNGIVVGRCKKVTIEYCVATNNGWDMPRIGNGPVGIWAFEADSILIQYCISYRNKTSKGGQDGGGYDFDGGVTNSTIQYCLSYENEGAGYSLFQYKGASLWYNNVVRYCISENDGNVSNGMGGIFVWNNSEDPEELKDCYIYNNTIYNERGGAMCFEKKSNNKKLLLL
;
A
#
# COMPACT_ATOMS: atom_id res chain seq x y z
N MET A 1 -35.35 60.94 -41.05
CA MET A 1 -35.09 60.38 -39.71
C MET A 1 -35.69 58.96 -39.64
N ASN A 2 -35.01 58.00 -40.27
CA ASN A 2 -35.32 56.57 -40.33
C ASN A 2 -33.98 55.90 -40.03
N ASP A 3 -33.81 54.89 -39.18
CA ASP A 3 -34.53 53.62 -39.18
C ASP A 3 -34.12 52.83 -37.92
N THR A 4 -34.59 53.22 -36.73
CA THR A 4 -34.37 52.46 -35.48
C THR A 4 -35.28 51.24 -35.37
N SER A 5 -36.15 51.00 -36.36
CA SER A 5 -37.08 49.87 -36.41
C SER A 5 -36.44 48.58 -36.94
N LYS A 6 -35.43 48.68 -37.82
CA LYS A 6 -34.77 47.50 -38.41
C LYS A 6 -33.77 46.79 -37.51
N MET A 7 -33.22 47.49 -36.51
CA MET A 7 -32.19 46.91 -35.63
C MET A 7 -32.79 46.08 -34.49
N LYS A 8 -33.97 46.44 -33.98
CA LYS A 8 -34.70 45.65 -32.96
C LYS A 8 -35.30 44.35 -33.51
N LYS A 9 -35.73 44.32 -34.79
CA LYS A 9 -36.18 43.08 -35.44
C LYS A 9 -35.05 42.09 -35.75
N ARG A 10 -33.82 42.58 -36.01
CA ARG A 10 -32.66 41.70 -36.28
C ARG A 10 -32.09 41.04 -35.02
N VAL A 11 -32.13 41.71 -33.86
CA VAL A 11 -31.68 41.12 -32.58
C VAL A 11 -32.65 40.05 -32.07
N TRP A 12 -33.96 40.19 -32.32
CA TRP A 12 -34.94 39.15 -31.99
C TRP A 12 -34.84 37.94 -32.94
N ILE A 13 -34.53 38.13 -34.22
CA ILE A 13 -34.32 37.03 -35.18
C ILE A 13 -32.99 36.29 -34.91
N TRP A 14 -31.97 36.97 -34.37
CA TRP A 14 -30.73 36.32 -33.93
C TRP A 14 -30.88 35.57 -32.61
N MET A 15 -31.63 36.09 -31.63
CA MET A 15 -31.92 35.34 -30.39
C MET A 15 -32.90 34.17 -30.59
N LEU A 16 -33.82 34.26 -31.56
CA LEU A 16 -34.71 33.14 -31.92
C LEU A 16 -33.98 32.04 -32.74
N ASN A 17 -32.95 32.40 -33.52
CA ASN A 17 -32.10 31.42 -34.22
C ASN A 17 -31.00 30.80 -33.34
N MET A 18 -30.59 31.45 -32.25
CA MET A 18 -29.68 30.85 -31.26
C MET A 18 -30.41 29.94 -30.26
N ALA A 19 -31.74 30.07 -30.12
CA ALA A 19 -32.59 29.19 -29.31
C ALA A 19 -33.05 27.91 -30.03
N ILE A 20 -32.80 27.76 -31.35
CA ILE A 20 -33.26 26.62 -32.16
C ILE A 20 -32.12 25.65 -32.55
N CYS A 21 -30.86 25.93 -32.24
CA CYS A 21 -29.73 25.02 -32.52
C CYS A 21 -29.19 24.25 -31.31
N LEU A 22 -30.02 24.03 -30.29
CA LEU A 22 -29.87 22.90 -29.34
C LEU A 22 -30.96 21.87 -29.63
N VAL A 23 -31.12 21.48 -30.90
CA VAL A 23 -31.73 20.19 -31.19
C VAL A 23 -30.73 19.17 -30.68
N ALA A 24 -30.97 18.63 -29.49
CA ALA A 24 -30.26 17.47 -28.99
C ALA A 24 -30.24 16.44 -30.13
N GLN A 25 -29.05 16.21 -30.69
CA GLN A 25 -28.85 15.27 -31.80
C GLN A 25 -29.50 13.96 -31.34
N ALA A 26 -30.55 13.51 -32.05
CA ALA A 26 -31.31 12.35 -31.64
C ALA A 26 -30.35 11.16 -31.59
N LYS A 27 -30.07 10.64 -30.38
CA LYS A 27 -29.22 9.47 -30.23
C LYS A 27 -29.98 8.26 -30.73
N GLU A 28 -29.40 7.59 -31.71
CA GLU A 28 -29.88 6.30 -32.23
C GLU A 28 -30.03 5.31 -31.06
N LEU A 29 -31.11 4.51 -31.10
CA LEU A 29 -31.30 3.43 -30.15
C LEU A 29 -30.13 2.45 -30.25
N ARG A 30 -29.42 2.24 -29.13
CA ARG A 30 -28.35 1.26 -28.99
C ARG A 30 -28.39 0.59 -27.63
N VAL A 31 -27.97 -0.66 -27.57
CA VAL A 31 -27.62 -1.37 -26.34
C VAL A 31 -26.10 -1.31 -26.14
N ALA A 32 -25.63 -1.47 -24.90
CA ALA A 32 -24.19 -1.65 -24.66
C ALA A 32 -23.66 -2.90 -25.39
N GLY A 33 -22.42 -2.86 -25.87
CA GLY A 33 -21.85 -3.87 -26.75
C GLY A 33 -21.68 -5.26 -26.13
N ILE A 34 -21.85 -5.39 -24.81
CA ILE A 34 -21.96 -6.69 -24.13
C ILE A 34 -23.26 -7.43 -24.47
N PHE A 35 -24.29 -6.73 -24.95
CA PHE A 35 -25.58 -7.30 -25.34
C PHE A 35 -25.60 -7.52 -26.85
N SER A 36 -25.55 -8.78 -27.27
CA SER A 36 -25.69 -9.18 -28.67
C SER A 36 -26.44 -10.51 -28.78
N ASN A 37 -26.65 -11.00 -30.00
CA ASN A 37 -27.21 -12.32 -30.24
C ASN A 37 -26.37 -13.42 -29.58
N ASP A 38 -26.95 -14.59 -29.34
CA ASP A 38 -26.26 -15.77 -28.79
C ASP A 38 -25.72 -15.58 -27.35
N MET A 39 -26.13 -14.53 -26.63
CA MET A 39 -25.68 -14.24 -25.26
C MET A 39 -26.32 -15.15 -24.20
N VAL A 40 -25.75 -15.13 -22.99
CA VAL A 40 -26.31 -15.80 -21.81
C VAL A 40 -26.57 -14.77 -20.72
N LEU A 41 -27.80 -14.67 -20.23
CA LEU A 41 -28.13 -13.86 -19.05
C LEU A 41 -28.10 -14.71 -17.78
N GLN A 42 -27.65 -14.10 -16.68
CA GLN A 42 -27.64 -14.73 -15.38
C GLN A 42 -29.06 -15.07 -14.92
N ARG A 43 -29.32 -16.35 -14.64
CA ARG A 43 -30.60 -16.88 -14.19
C ARG A 43 -31.00 -16.38 -12.79
N GLU A 44 -32.30 -16.48 -12.52
CA GLU A 44 -32.95 -16.31 -11.22
C GLU A 44 -32.54 -15.03 -10.48
N CYS A 45 -32.40 -13.92 -11.22
CA CYS A 45 -32.10 -12.64 -10.60
C CYS A 45 -32.59 -11.45 -11.43
N SER A 46 -32.55 -10.28 -10.80
CA SER A 46 -32.67 -9.02 -11.50
C SER A 46 -31.37 -8.75 -12.28
N VAL A 47 -31.46 -8.70 -13.61
CA VAL A 47 -30.34 -8.36 -14.49
C VAL A 47 -30.55 -6.97 -15.11
N PRO A 48 -29.57 -6.06 -15.02
CA PRO A 48 -29.67 -4.78 -15.68
C PRO A 48 -29.38 -4.90 -17.17
N ILE A 49 -30.20 -4.25 -17.99
CA ILE A 49 -29.97 -3.99 -19.40
C ILE A 49 -29.82 -2.49 -19.57
N TRP A 50 -28.83 -2.05 -20.35
CA TRP A 50 -28.54 -0.62 -20.52
C TRP A 50 -28.06 -0.30 -21.93
N GLY A 51 -28.12 0.98 -22.27
CA GLY A 51 -27.74 1.48 -23.57
C GLY A 51 -27.98 2.97 -23.71
N LYS A 52 -28.09 3.45 -24.95
CA LYS A 52 -28.49 4.83 -25.24
C LYS A 52 -29.70 4.90 -26.17
N ALA A 53 -30.45 5.97 -26.04
CA ALA A 53 -31.61 6.28 -26.87
C ALA A 53 -31.90 7.78 -26.78
N GLN A 54 -32.79 8.27 -27.64
CA GLN A 54 -33.22 9.66 -27.61
C GLN A 54 -33.87 10.03 -26.26
N ALA A 55 -33.40 11.13 -25.65
CA ALA A 55 -33.94 11.65 -24.41
C ALA A 55 -35.44 11.93 -24.52
N GLY A 56 -36.20 11.60 -23.48
CA GLY A 56 -37.65 11.81 -23.42
C GLY A 56 -38.52 10.84 -24.23
N LYS A 57 -37.92 9.89 -24.97
CA LYS A 57 -38.66 8.78 -25.61
C LYS A 57 -38.55 7.51 -24.79
N GLU A 58 -39.67 6.90 -24.42
CA GLU A 58 -39.71 5.66 -23.65
C GLU A 58 -39.04 4.50 -24.40
N VAL A 59 -38.12 3.81 -23.74
CA VAL A 59 -37.54 2.55 -24.18
C VAL A 59 -38.36 1.42 -23.56
N VAL A 60 -38.83 0.50 -24.40
CA VAL A 60 -39.63 -0.67 -24.01
C VAL A 60 -38.85 -1.94 -24.33
N ILE A 61 -38.62 -2.78 -23.33
CA ILE A 61 -38.01 -4.11 -23.47
C ILE A 61 -39.07 -5.18 -23.28
N THR A 62 -39.23 -6.06 -24.25
CA THR A 62 -40.12 -7.23 -24.19
C THR A 62 -39.30 -8.52 -24.20
N THR A 63 -39.60 -9.43 -23.28
CA THR A 63 -38.87 -10.70 -23.13
C THR A 63 -39.78 -11.89 -23.39
N SER A 64 -39.41 -12.75 -24.35
CA SER A 64 -40.24 -13.88 -24.80
C SER A 64 -40.42 -15.04 -23.80
N TRP A 65 -39.68 -15.07 -22.68
CA TRP A 65 -39.84 -16.12 -21.66
C TRP A 65 -41.06 -15.89 -20.75
N ASN A 66 -41.62 -14.68 -20.72
CA ASN A 66 -42.76 -14.33 -19.88
C ASN A 66 -43.64 -13.20 -20.46
N ASP A 67 -43.39 -12.80 -21.71
CA ASP A 67 -44.03 -11.69 -22.43
C ASP A 67 -44.12 -10.38 -21.63
N SER A 68 -43.20 -10.17 -20.68
CA SER A 68 -43.21 -8.98 -19.83
C SER A 68 -42.62 -7.78 -20.55
N CYS A 69 -43.25 -6.63 -20.33
CA CYS A 69 -42.82 -5.33 -20.87
C CYS A 69 -42.20 -4.48 -19.76
N TYR A 70 -40.92 -4.16 -19.91
CA TYR A 70 -40.18 -3.28 -19.01
C TYR A 70 -39.99 -1.92 -19.69
N LYS A 71 -40.22 -0.83 -18.97
CA LYS A 71 -40.24 0.53 -19.51
C LYS A 71 -39.26 1.42 -18.76
N VAL A 72 -38.53 2.27 -19.49
CA VAL A 72 -37.65 3.27 -18.91
C VAL A 72 -37.53 4.49 -19.82
N SER A 73 -37.46 5.67 -19.21
CA SER A 73 -37.15 6.92 -19.93
C SER A 73 -35.64 7.18 -19.89
N PRO A 74 -34.98 7.38 -21.05
CA PRO A 74 -33.58 7.79 -21.08
C PRO A 74 -33.38 9.14 -20.40
N SER A 75 -32.23 9.29 -19.73
CA SER A 75 -31.76 10.53 -19.12
C SER A 75 -31.51 11.62 -20.16
N PRO A 76 -31.26 12.89 -19.75
CA PRO A 76 -30.96 13.99 -20.67
C PRO A 76 -29.74 13.74 -21.57
N ASP A 77 -28.74 13.00 -21.10
CA ASP A 77 -27.57 12.56 -21.87
C ASP A 77 -27.84 11.26 -22.67
N GLY A 78 -29.09 10.81 -22.73
CA GLY A 78 -29.60 9.69 -23.50
C GLY A 78 -29.22 8.31 -22.96
N ASN A 79 -28.74 8.20 -21.72
CA ASN A 79 -28.48 6.92 -21.07
C ASN A 79 -29.78 6.30 -20.56
N TRP A 80 -29.95 5.00 -20.72
CA TRP A 80 -31.06 4.28 -20.10
C TRP A 80 -30.56 2.98 -19.48
N LYS A 81 -31.21 2.56 -18.40
CA LYS A 81 -30.94 1.31 -17.70
C LYS A 81 -32.23 0.79 -17.08
N VAL A 82 -32.56 -0.47 -17.33
CA VAL A 82 -33.74 -1.13 -16.75
C VAL A 82 -33.35 -2.50 -16.24
N ASN A 83 -33.94 -2.89 -15.12
CA ASN A 83 -33.75 -4.21 -14.54
C ASN A 83 -34.86 -5.14 -15.04
N ILE A 84 -34.48 -6.30 -15.57
CA ILE A 84 -35.40 -7.36 -15.99
C ILE A 84 -35.22 -8.59 -15.10
N LEU A 85 -36.30 -9.32 -14.85
CA LEU A 85 -36.25 -10.55 -14.07
C LEU A 85 -36.02 -11.75 -14.99
N THR A 86 -34.96 -12.51 -14.74
CA THR A 86 -34.65 -13.74 -15.48
C THR A 86 -35.25 -14.98 -14.80
N PRO A 87 -35.71 -15.98 -15.57
CA PRO A 87 -36.28 -17.21 -15.03
C PRO A 87 -35.17 -18.17 -14.57
N LYS A 88 -35.58 -19.42 -14.25
CA LYS A 88 -34.67 -20.55 -14.08
C LYS A 88 -33.84 -20.81 -15.34
N ALA A 89 -32.74 -21.53 -15.17
CA ALA A 89 -31.90 -21.96 -16.30
C ALA A 89 -32.73 -22.69 -17.36
N SER A 90 -32.46 -22.42 -18.63
CA SER A 90 -33.14 -23.05 -19.75
C SER A 90 -32.23 -23.09 -20.97
N ALA A 91 -32.17 -24.24 -21.63
CA ALA A 91 -31.50 -24.40 -22.92
C ALA A 91 -32.36 -23.91 -24.10
N VAL A 92 -33.60 -23.46 -23.84
CA VAL A 92 -34.45 -22.84 -24.86
C VAL A 92 -33.93 -21.45 -25.20
N ALA A 93 -33.82 -21.20 -26.50
CA ALA A 93 -33.44 -19.91 -27.06
C ALA A 93 -34.60 -18.91 -26.93
N TYR A 94 -34.35 -17.78 -26.27
CA TYR A 94 -35.31 -16.68 -26.16
C TYR A 94 -34.94 -15.49 -27.06
N GLU A 95 -35.94 -14.67 -27.34
CA GLU A 95 -35.82 -13.34 -27.93
C GLU A 95 -36.01 -12.25 -26.86
N MET A 96 -35.22 -11.17 -26.97
CA MET A 96 -35.44 -9.91 -26.27
C MET A 96 -35.56 -8.77 -27.30
N ARG A 97 -36.71 -8.10 -27.31
CA ARG A 97 -37.02 -7.00 -28.23
C ARG A 97 -36.99 -5.67 -27.50
N ILE A 98 -36.25 -4.70 -28.01
CA ILE A 98 -36.03 -3.38 -27.42
C ILE A 98 -36.48 -2.33 -28.42
N VAL A 99 -37.44 -1.49 -28.04
CA VAL A 99 -38.07 -0.51 -28.94
C VAL A 99 -38.00 0.89 -28.33
N CYS A 100 -37.71 1.89 -29.16
CA CYS A 100 -37.79 3.30 -28.82
C CYS A 100 -38.37 4.08 -30.01
N GLY A 101 -39.63 4.52 -29.90
CA GLY A 101 -40.32 5.15 -31.03
C GLY A 101 -40.43 4.22 -32.25
N LYS A 102 -39.72 4.53 -33.34
CA LYS A 102 -39.69 3.73 -34.58
C LYS A 102 -38.49 2.79 -34.68
N GLU A 103 -37.52 2.92 -33.79
CA GLU A 103 -36.30 2.10 -33.77
C GLU A 103 -36.56 0.83 -32.96
N ALA A 104 -36.04 -0.31 -33.43
CA ALA A 104 -36.15 -1.60 -32.75
C ALA A 104 -34.85 -2.40 -32.88
N ILE A 105 -34.42 -2.99 -31.77
CA ILE A 105 -33.33 -3.96 -31.69
C ILE A 105 -33.93 -5.29 -31.23
N VAL A 106 -33.58 -6.38 -31.91
CA VAL A 106 -33.99 -7.73 -31.53
C VAL A 106 -32.74 -8.55 -31.25
N LEU A 107 -32.59 -8.98 -30.00
CA LEU A 107 -31.53 -9.89 -29.57
C LEU A 107 -32.07 -11.32 -29.60
N ASN A 108 -31.48 -12.13 -30.47
CA ASN A 108 -31.89 -13.51 -30.74
C ASN A 108 -31.00 -14.51 -30.00
N ASN A 109 -31.56 -15.70 -29.74
CA ASN A 109 -30.85 -16.81 -29.11
C ASN A 109 -30.25 -16.46 -27.73
N VAL A 110 -31.03 -15.75 -26.91
CA VAL A 110 -30.67 -15.42 -25.53
C VAL A 110 -30.94 -16.64 -24.65
N LEU A 111 -29.89 -17.20 -24.06
CA LEU A 111 -30.01 -18.29 -23.09
C LEU A 111 -30.05 -17.76 -21.66
N ILE A 112 -30.69 -18.52 -20.76
CA ILE A 112 -30.72 -18.23 -19.33
C ILE A 112 -29.89 -19.27 -18.60
N GLY A 113 -28.82 -18.83 -17.94
CA GLY A 113 -27.79 -19.73 -17.40
C GLY A 113 -26.96 -19.07 -16.29
N ASP A 114 -25.80 -19.66 -15.96
CA ASP A 114 -24.84 -19.03 -15.06
C ASP A 114 -23.75 -18.31 -15.87
N VAL A 115 -23.46 -17.05 -15.53
CA VAL A 115 -22.49 -16.20 -16.24
C VAL A 115 -21.27 -15.95 -15.36
N TRP A 116 -20.08 -16.15 -15.91
CA TRP A 116 -18.81 -16.01 -15.20
C TRP A 116 -17.93 -14.97 -15.87
N LEU A 117 -17.36 -14.07 -15.06
CA LEU A 117 -16.31 -13.16 -15.49
C LEU A 117 -14.95 -13.84 -15.32
N CYS A 118 -14.21 -14.02 -16.41
CA CYS A 118 -12.87 -14.57 -16.40
C CYS A 118 -11.87 -13.44 -16.70
N SER A 119 -10.90 -13.23 -15.82
CA SER A 119 -9.94 -12.13 -15.95
C SER A 119 -8.56 -12.51 -15.41
N GLY A 120 -7.56 -11.68 -15.70
CA GLY A 120 -6.17 -11.90 -15.35
C GLY A 120 -5.23 -11.76 -16.55
N GLN A 121 -4.07 -12.41 -16.47
CA GLN A 121 -3.00 -12.24 -17.45
C GLN A 121 -2.92 -13.34 -18.51
N SER A 122 -1.73 -13.54 -19.09
CA SER A 122 -1.45 -14.42 -20.23
C SER A 122 -1.98 -15.84 -20.08
N ASN A 123 -1.91 -16.42 -18.88
CA ASN A 123 -2.45 -17.76 -18.61
C ASN A 123 -3.99 -17.82 -18.65
N MET A 124 -4.69 -16.75 -18.26
CA MET A 124 -6.13 -16.62 -18.49
C MET A 124 -6.44 -16.32 -19.96
N SER A 125 -5.65 -15.46 -20.61
CA SER A 125 -5.92 -15.04 -21.99
C SER A 125 -5.56 -16.06 -23.05
N MET A 126 -4.87 -17.16 -22.68
CA MET A 126 -4.46 -18.19 -23.63
C MET A 126 -5.69 -18.84 -24.27
N PRO A 127 -5.85 -18.74 -25.59
CA PRO A 127 -7.00 -19.32 -26.27
C PRO A 127 -6.90 -20.85 -26.28
N LEU A 128 -8.03 -21.54 -26.41
CA LEU A 128 -8.10 -23.00 -26.39
C LEU A 128 -7.25 -23.61 -27.52
N LYS A 129 -7.14 -22.95 -28.67
CA LYS A 129 -6.25 -23.35 -29.77
C LYS A 129 -4.75 -23.19 -29.47
N GLY A 130 -4.40 -22.60 -28.33
CA GLY A 130 -3.02 -22.32 -27.91
C GLY A 130 -2.44 -21.02 -28.47
N TYR A 131 -1.31 -20.62 -27.91
CA TYR A 131 -0.48 -19.55 -28.47
C TYR A 131 0.49 -20.12 -29.51
N TYR A 132 1.10 -19.21 -30.27
CA TYR A 132 2.18 -19.60 -31.19
C TYR A 132 3.27 -20.37 -30.43
N CYS A 133 3.57 -21.59 -30.91
CA CYS A 133 4.53 -22.54 -30.32
C CYS A 133 4.25 -22.96 -28.86
N GLN A 134 3.04 -22.74 -28.34
CA GLN A 134 2.69 -23.05 -26.96
C GLN A 134 1.31 -23.73 -26.93
N PRO A 135 1.28 -25.08 -26.89
CA PRO A 135 0.06 -25.85 -27.06
C PRO A 135 -0.80 -25.85 -25.79
N VAL A 136 -2.09 -26.17 -25.97
CA VAL A 136 -2.98 -26.61 -24.90
C VAL A 136 -3.19 -28.12 -25.07
N CYS A 137 -2.88 -28.91 -24.04
CA CYS A 137 -3.13 -30.35 -24.05
C CYS A 137 -4.62 -30.62 -24.22
N GLY A 138 -4.98 -31.59 -25.08
CA GLY A 138 -6.38 -31.92 -25.36
C GLY A 138 -7.15 -30.90 -26.22
N SER A 139 -6.51 -29.84 -26.73
CA SER A 139 -7.17 -28.76 -27.48
C SER A 139 -8.08 -29.24 -28.61
N ASN A 140 -7.57 -30.08 -29.52
CA ASN A 140 -8.34 -30.58 -30.65
C ASN A 140 -9.58 -31.35 -30.21
N GLU A 141 -9.44 -32.21 -29.19
CA GLU A 141 -10.56 -32.99 -28.65
C GLU A 141 -11.61 -32.07 -28.01
N ALA A 142 -11.18 -31.07 -27.23
CA ALA A 142 -12.07 -30.09 -26.62
C ALA A 142 -12.84 -29.27 -27.68
N ILE A 143 -12.20 -28.88 -28.78
CA ILE A 143 -12.84 -28.18 -29.89
C ILE A 143 -13.83 -29.08 -30.63
N LEU A 144 -13.44 -30.32 -30.95
CA LEU A 144 -14.33 -31.29 -31.63
C LEU A 144 -15.56 -31.62 -30.78
N ASN A 145 -15.37 -31.80 -29.47
CA ASN A 145 -16.44 -32.10 -28.53
C ASN A 145 -17.30 -30.87 -28.16
N SER A 146 -16.95 -29.66 -28.63
CA SER A 146 -17.70 -28.44 -28.32
C SER A 146 -19.11 -28.41 -28.91
N VAL A 147 -19.34 -29.12 -30.01
CA VAL A 147 -20.60 -29.07 -30.77
C VAL A 147 -21.76 -29.55 -29.89
N GLY A 148 -22.81 -28.74 -29.81
CA GLY A 148 -24.01 -29.03 -29.02
C GLY A 148 -23.93 -28.64 -27.55
N LYS A 149 -22.76 -28.20 -27.04
CA LYS A 149 -22.66 -27.68 -25.68
C LYS A 149 -23.38 -26.33 -25.53
N GLN A 150 -24.04 -26.14 -24.40
CA GLN A 150 -24.75 -24.88 -24.09
C GLN A 150 -23.80 -23.86 -23.46
N ILE A 151 -22.64 -23.67 -24.08
CA ILE A 151 -21.62 -22.71 -23.65
C ILE A 151 -21.60 -21.57 -24.66
N ARG A 152 -21.55 -20.34 -24.15
CA ARG A 152 -21.36 -19.12 -24.94
C ARG A 152 -20.26 -18.31 -24.32
N PHE A 153 -19.50 -17.59 -25.13
CA PHE A 153 -18.45 -16.73 -24.62
C PHE A 153 -18.33 -15.44 -25.41
N ILE A 154 -17.82 -14.40 -24.76
CA ILE A 154 -17.46 -13.14 -25.38
C ILE A 154 -16.06 -12.75 -24.92
N ASN A 155 -15.20 -12.37 -25.86
CA ASN A 155 -13.87 -11.85 -25.58
C ASN A 155 -13.91 -10.32 -25.60
N ILE A 156 -13.55 -9.69 -24.49
CA ILE A 156 -13.37 -8.23 -24.42
C ILE A 156 -12.08 -7.88 -25.15
N ALA A 157 -12.14 -6.89 -26.04
CA ALA A 157 -10.95 -6.45 -26.78
C ALA A 157 -9.84 -5.99 -25.82
N ALA A 158 -8.63 -6.49 -26.05
CA ALA A 158 -7.44 -6.11 -25.29
C ALA A 158 -7.09 -4.64 -25.56
N LYS A 159 -7.28 -3.79 -24.55
CA LYS A 159 -7.05 -2.33 -24.67
C LYS A 159 -6.83 -1.72 -23.28
N GLY A 160 -5.97 -0.71 -23.20
CA GLY A 160 -5.81 0.15 -22.02
C GLY A 160 -6.37 1.57 -22.27
N ALA A 161 -6.82 2.24 -21.21
CA ALA A 161 -7.21 3.64 -21.28
C ALA A 161 -6.99 4.38 -19.95
N TYR A 162 -6.57 5.66 -20.02
CA TYR A 162 -6.49 6.52 -18.84
C TYR A 162 -7.86 6.98 -18.32
N LYS A 163 -8.92 6.80 -19.11
CA LYS A 163 -10.31 7.13 -18.75
C LYS A 163 -11.18 5.88 -18.76
N PRO A 164 -12.10 5.72 -17.79
CA PRO A 164 -13.13 4.70 -17.85
C PRO A 164 -13.89 4.78 -19.18
N GLN A 165 -13.98 3.65 -19.88
CA GLN A 165 -14.72 3.53 -21.12
C GLN A 165 -16.16 3.10 -20.79
N GLU A 166 -17.13 3.70 -21.48
CA GLU A 166 -18.55 3.41 -21.26
C GLU A 166 -19.05 2.20 -22.05
N ASP A 167 -18.32 1.80 -23.09
CA ASP A 167 -18.72 0.75 -24.02
C ASP A 167 -17.52 0.12 -24.74
N PHE A 168 -17.73 -1.04 -25.35
CA PHE A 168 -16.76 -1.73 -26.21
C PHE A 168 -17.50 -2.43 -27.36
N ARG A 169 -16.75 -2.88 -28.38
CA ARG A 169 -17.32 -3.73 -29.43
C ARG A 169 -17.02 -5.18 -29.13
N GLY A 170 -18.05 -6.01 -29.04
CA GLY A 170 -17.91 -7.45 -28.86
C GLY A 170 -19.12 -8.20 -29.40
N GLU A 171 -18.95 -9.51 -29.55
CA GLU A 171 -19.97 -10.42 -30.06
C GLU A 171 -19.90 -11.70 -29.24
N TRP A 172 -21.04 -12.19 -28.77
CA TRP A 172 -21.11 -13.51 -28.15
C TRP A 172 -20.98 -14.60 -29.22
N LYS A 173 -20.16 -15.61 -28.91
CA LYS A 173 -19.91 -16.75 -29.77
C LYS A 173 -20.50 -18.01 -29.17
N LYS A 174 -20.96 -18.89 -30.05
CA LYS A 174 -21.46 -20.21 -29.71
C LYS A 174 -20.30 -21.20 -29.59
N ALA A 175 -20.51 -22.23 -28.79
CA ALA A 175 -19.72 -23.45 -28.88
C ALA A 175 -19.83 -24.03 -30.31
N SER A 176 -18.74 -23.98 -31.07
CA SER A 176 -18.69 -24.36 -32.48
C SER A 176 -17.27 -24.75 -32.87
N LEU A 177 -17.11 -25.57 -33.91
CA LEU A 177 -15.79 -25.90 -34.45
C LEU A 177 -14.99 -24.68 -34.92
N GLN A 178 -15.70 -23.62 -35.34
CA GLN A 178 -15.10 -22.40 -35.88
C GLN A 178 -14.61 -21.46 -34.77
N ASP A 179 -15.41 -21.27 -33.72
CA ASP A 179 -15.19 -20.20 -32.75
C ASP A 179 -14.57 -20.71 -31.44
N THR A 180 -14.85 -21.95 -31.01
CA THR A 180 -14.45 -22.44 -29.68
C THR A 180 -12.94 -22.35 -29.43
N GLY A 181 -12.12 -22.48 -30.47
CA GLY A 181 -10.66 -22.31 -30.37
C GLY A 181 -10.23 -20.94 -29.85
N ASP A 182 -11.05 -19.90 -29.98
CA ASP A 182 -10.77 -18.52 -29.53
C ASP A 182 -11.24 -18.22 -28.10
N CYS A 183 -11.95 -19.15 -27.45
CA CYS A 183 -12.28 -19.02 -26.03
C CYS A 183 -11.02 -19.18 -25.19
N SER A 184 -10.92 -18.51 -24.04
CA SER A 184 -9.88 -18.81 -23.04
C SER A 184 -9.90 -20.30 -22.71
N ALA A 185 -8.74 -20.97 -22.77
CA ALA A 185 -8.62 -22.39 -22.49
C ALA A 185 -9.12 -22.73 -21.07
N VAL A 186 -8.67 -21.96 -20.07
CA VAL A 186 -9.05 -22.15 -18.67
C VAL A 186 -10.55 -21.93 -18.49
N ALA A 187 -11.09 -20.85 -19.06
CA ALA A 187 -12.51 -20.55 -18.96
C ALA A 187 -13.38 -21.58 -19.69
N TRP A 188 -12.91 -22.10 -20.83
CA TRP A 188 -13.59 -23.14 -21.58
C TRP A 188 -13.68 -24.45 -20.78
N PHE A 189 -12.55 -24.96 -20.27
CA PHE A 189 -12.55 -26.20 -19.49
C PHE A 189 -13.35 -26.06 -18.19
N PHE A 190 -13.34 -24.88 -17.56
CA PHE A 190 -14.25 -24.59 -16.45
C PHE A 190 -15.72 -24.65 -16.88
N ALA A 191 -16.08 -23.93 -17.95
CA ALA A 191 -17.45 -23.87 -18.44
C ALA A 191 -17.97 -25.24 -18.85
N ASP A 192 -17.13 -26.03 -19.52
CA ASP A 192 -17.45 -27.39 -19.92
C ASP A 192 -17.65 -28.31 -18.73
N PHE A 193 -16.77 -28.23 -17.73
CA PHE A 193 -16.90 -29.00 -16.51
C PHE A 193 -18.20 -28.68 -15.77
N ILE A 194 -18.58 -27.40 -15.65
CA ILE A 194 -19.85 -27.01 -15.02
C ILE A 194 -21.05 -27.41 -15.89
N ASN A 195 -21.01 -27.19 -17.21
CA ASN A 195 -22.08 -27.55 -18.11
C ASN A 195 -22.37 -29.06 -18.06
N LYS A 196 -21.32 -29.89 -18.03
CA LYS A 196 -21.42 -31.35 -17.94
C LYS A 196 -22.08 -31.84 -16.66
N HIS A 197 -21.75 -31.26 -15.50
CA HIS A 197 -22.19 -31.78 -14.19
C HIS A 197 -23.45 -31.09 -13.65
N VAL A 198 -23.69 -29.82 -14.01
CA VAL A 198 -24.88 -29.06 -13.57
C VAL A 198 -25.99 -29.11 -14.61
N GLY A 199 -25.65 -29.28 -15.90
CA GLY A 199 -26.64 -29.43 -16.98
C GLY A 199 -27.35 -28.13 -17.39
N ILE A 200 -26.72 -26.97 -17.18
CA ILE A 200 -27.29 -25.65 -17.50
C ILE A 200 -26.41 -24.88 -18.51
N PRO A 201 -26.97 -23.87 -19.21
CA PRO A 201 -26.16 -22.98 -20.04
C PRO A 201 -25.13 -22.20 -19.22
N ILE A 202 -23.95 -22.01 -19.80
CA ILE A 202 -22.84 -21.25 -19.19
C ILE A 202 -22.40 -20.13 -20.11
N GLY A 203 -22.36 -18.90 -19.58
CA GLY A 203 -21.83 -17.72 -20.25
C GLY A 203 -20.46 -17.35 -19.71
N ILE A 204 -19.48 -17.13 -20.59
CA ILE A 204 -18.13 -16.66 -20.23
C ILE A 204 -17.91 -15.26 -20.76
N ILE A 205 -17.59 -14.32 -19.88
CA ILE A 205 -17.08 -13.00 -20.23
C ILE A 205 -15.58 -13.02 -19.99
N ASN A 206 -14.78 -13.04 -21.04
CA ASN A 206 -13.33 -13.09 -20.94
C ASN A 206 -12.72 -11.68 -21.09
N ALA A 207 -12.22 -11.12 -19.99
CA ALA A 207 -11.56 -9.83 -19.91
C ALA A 207 -10.13 -10.02 -19.38
N SER A 208 -9.22 -10.46 -20.24
CA SER A 208 -7.86 -10.86 -19.87
C SER A 208 -6.80 -10.20 -20.76
N TYR A 209 -5.62 -9.89 -20.22
CA TYR A 209 -4.56 -9.19 -20.94
C TYR A 209 -3.16 -9.70 -20.55
N GLY A 210 -2.38 -10.18 -21.52
CA GLY A 210 -1.06 -10.77 -21.30
C GLY A 210 -0.05 -9.86 -20.58
N GLY A 211 0.74 -10.42 -19.66
CA GLY A 211 1.81 -9.69 -18.96
C GLY A 211 1.33 -8.59 -18.00
N SER A 212 0.04 -8.55 -17.66
CA SER A 212 -0.52 -7.49 -16.83
C SER A 212 -0.28 -7.65 -15.33
N SER A 213 -0.02 -6.53 -14.65
CA SER A 213 0.04 -6.45 -13.20
C SER A 213 -1.35 -6.19 -12.60
N VAL A 214 -1.58 -6.59 -11.35
CA VAL A 214 -2.87 -6.37 -10.66
C VAL A 214 -3.28 -4.89 -10.62
N GLU A 215 -2.31 -3.98 -10.56
CA GLU A 215 -2.53 -2.54 -10.50
C GLU A 215 -3.23 -1.99 -11.75
N ALA A 216 -2.98 -2.59 -12.92
CA ALA A 216 -3.67 -2.22 -14.16
C ALA A 216 -5.16 -2.57 -14.13
N TRP A 217 -5.55 -3.58 -13.34
CA TRP A 217 -6.92 -4.06 -13.16
C TRP A 217 -7.66 -3.40 -11.98
N MET A 218 -6.96 -2.63 -11.16
CA MET A 218 -7.54 -1.89 -10.05
C MET A 218 -8.19 -0.60 -10.56
N ASP A 219 -9.30 -0.18 -9.94
CA ASP A 219 -9.81 1.16 -10.19
C ASP A 219 -8.99 2.21 -9.40
N ALA A 220 -9.21 3.49 -9.69
CA ALA A 220 -8.48 4.56 -9.02
C ALA A 220 -8.68 4.57 -7.49
N GLN A 221 -9.81 4.08 -6.96
CA GLN A 221 -10.05 4.02 -5.52
C GLN A 221 -9.26 2.89 -4.86
N ALA A 222 -9.16 1.72 -5.51
CA ALA A 222 -8.31 0.63 -5.07
C ALA A 222 -6.83 1.05 -5.10
N CYS A 223 -6.36 1.67 -6.18
CA CYS A 223 -4.95 2.10 -6.28
C CYS A 223 -4.59 3.12 -5.19
N ARG A 224 -5.46 4.10 -4.90
CA ARG A 224 -5.21 5.14 -3.89
C ARG A 224 -5.09 4.64 -2.45
N GLN A 225 -5.42 3.38 -2.19
CA GLN A 225 -5.15 2.76 -0.88
C GLN A 225 -3.65 2.49 -0.66
N PHE A 226 -2.84 2.54 -1.71
CA PHE A 226 -1.41 2.26 -1.69
C PHE A 226 -0.63 3.49 -2.17
N LYS A 227 0.21 4.07 -1.29
CA LYS A 227 0.94 5.32 -1.58
C LYS A 227 1.96 5.17 -2.72
N ASP A 228 2.45 3.96 -2.94
CA ASP A 228 3.48 3.60 -3.93
C ASP A 228 2.89 3.23 -5.31
N ILE A 229 1.56 3.33 -5.50
CA ILE A 229 0.92 3.17 -6.81
C ILE A 229 0.60 4.55 -7.39
N PRO A 230 1.34 5.03 -8.40
CA PRO A 230 1.04 6.29 -9.06
C PRO A 230 -0.22 6.14 -9.94
N VAL A 231 -1.32 6.78 -9.55
CA VAL A 231 -2.54 6.81 -10.38
C VAL A 231 -2.39 7.88 -11.46
N PRO A 232 -2.35 7.50 -12.75
CA PRO A 232 -2.20 8.47 -13.83
C PRO A 232 -3.42 9.40 -13.93
N GLY A 233 -3.18 10.62 -14.42
CA GLY A 233 -4.25 11.55 -14.74
C GLY A 233 -5.09 11.08 -15.92
N ALA A 234 -6.36 11.51 -15.97
CA ALA A 234 -7.25 11.22 -17.09
C ALA A 234 -6.70 11.84 -18.39
N SER A 235 -6.59 11.03 -19.45
CA SER A 235 -6.08 11.45 -20.76
C SER A 235 -6.76 10.65 -21.88
N ASP A 236 -6.83 11.22 -23.08
CA ASP A 236 -7.27 10.52 -24.30
C ASP A 236 -6.10 9.93 -25.09
N GLU A 237 -4.86 10.17 -24.65
CA GLU A 237 -3.66 9.62 -25.26
C GLU A 237 -3.60 8.09 -25.12
N PRO A 238 -2.98 7.38 -26.08
CA PRO A 238 -2.69 5.95 -25.95
C PRO A 238 -1.89 5.65 -24.68
N VAL A 239 -2.17 4.52 -24.04
CA VAL A 239 -1.41 4.06 -22.87
C VAL A 239 -0.21 3.24 -23.38
N PRO A 240 1.05 3.69 -23.24
CA PRO A 240 2.19 3.01 -23.86
C PRO A 240 2.46 1.61 -23.27
N ASN A 241 2.22 1.44 -21.97
CA ASN A 241 2.33 0.15 -21.27
C ASN A 241 1.00 -0.19 -20.62
N GLU A 242 0.03 -0.60 -21.43
CA GLU A 242 -1.34 -0.94 -20.98
C GLU A 242 -1.32 -1.99 -19.85
N ALA A 243 -0.45 -2.99 -19.97
CA ALA A 243 -0.35 -4.11 -19.05
C ALA A 243 0.02 -3.72 -17.61
N ASN A 244 0.83 -2.68 -17.43
CA ASN A 244 1.42 -2.34 -16.12
C ASN A 244 1.14 -0.91 -15.67
N THR A 245 0.41 -0.13 -16.48
CA THR A 245 -0.04 1.20 -16.08
C THR A 245 -1.25 1.07 -15.16
N PRO A 246 -1.20 1.59 -13.91
CA PRO A 246 -2.30 1.47 -12.98
C PRO A 246 -3.62 1.98 -13.57
N THR A 247 -4.71 1.28 -13.30
CA THR A 247 -6.07 1.55 -13.80
C THR A 247 -6.36 1.35 -15.29
N ALA A 248 -5.33 1.19 -16.13
CA ALA A 248 -5.51 1.22 -17.58
C ALA A 248 -6.46 0.14 -18.11
N LEU A 249 -6.30 -1.10 -17.65
CA LEU A 249 -7.11 -2.25 -18.08
C LEU A 249 -8.48 -2.26 -17.38
N PHE A 250 -8.55 -1.83 -16.12
CA PHE A 250 -9.84 -1.63 -15.45
C PHE A 250 -10.72 -0.69 -16.27
N ASN A 251 -10.16 0.47 -16.63
CA ASN A 251 -10.88 1.52 -17.35
C ASN A 251 -11.39 1.06 -18.71
N ALA A 252 -10.58 0.32 -19.47
CA ALA A 252 -10.91 -0.04 -20.85
C ALA A 252 -11.63 -1.39 -20.99
N MET A 253 -11.34 -2.37 -20.14
CA MET A 253 -11.84 -3.75 -20.30
C MET A 253 -12.89 -4.14 -19.27
N ILE A 254 -12.81 -3.61 -18.04
CA ILE A 254 -13.71 -4.00 -16.95
C ILE A 254 -14.85 -3.00 -16.79
N HIS A 255 -14.56 -1.70 -16.82
CA HIS A 255 -15.56 -0.65 -16.63
C HIS A 255 -16.75 -0.76 -17.60
N PRO A 256 -16.57 -1.03 -18.91
CA PRO A 256 -17.69 -1.17 -19.85
C PRO A 256 -18.68 -2.29 -19.53
N ILE A 257 -18.25 -3.31 -18.78
CA ILE A 257 -19.07 -4.48 -18.42
C ILE A 257 -19.57 -4.45 -16.98
N VAL A 258 -19.21 -3.42 -16.20
CA VAL A 258 -19.66 -3.25 -14.82
C VAL A 258 -21.18 -3.21 -14.79
N GLY A 259 -21.76 -4.12 -14.00
CA GLY A 259 -23.20 -4.25 -13.83
C GLY A 259 -23.81 -5.40 -14.61
N TYR A 260 -23.14 -5.98 -15.62
CA TYR A 260 -23.62 -7.24 -16.20
C TYR A 260 -23.76 -8.28 -15.10
N ALA A 261 -24.93 -8.89 -14.97
CA ALA A 261 -25.18 -9.81 -13.88
C ALA A 261 -24.31 -11.06 -14.07
N ILE A 262 -23.48 -11.35 -13.06
CA ILE A 262 -22.60 -12.51 -13.02
C ILE A 262 -22.92 -13.38 -11.81
N LYS A 263 -22.62 -14.68 -11.93
CA LYS A 263 -22.61 -15.67 -10.85
C LYS A 263 -21.37 -15.54 -9.99
N GLY A 264 -20.20 -15.29 -10.60
CA GLY A 264 -18.91 -15.20 -9.92
C GLY A 264 -17.79 -14.78 -10.89
N MET A 265 -16.57 -14.72 -10.34
CA MET A 265 -15.38 -14.31 -11.08
C MET A 265 -14.26 -15.35 -10.94
N LEU A 266 -13.59 -15.63 -12.06
CA LEU A 266 -12.38 -16.44 -12.15
C LEU A 266 -11.18 -15.54 -12.44
N TRP A 267 -10.08 -15.75 -11.71
CA TRP A 267 -8.89 -14.92 -11.79
C TRP A 267 -7.60 -15.74 -11.92
N TYR A 268 -6.83 -15.51 -12.99
CA TYR A 268 -5.51 -16.15 -13.14
C TYR A 268 -4.46 -15.11 -13.49
N GLN A 269 -3.75 -14.65 -12.46
CA GLN A 269 -2.73 -13.61 -12.53
C GLN A 269 -1.76 -13.73 -11.35
N GLY A 270 -0.51 -13.30 -11.53
CA GLY A 270 0.45 -13.15 -10.44
C GLY A 270 1.89 -13.09 -10.91
N GLU A 271 2.19 -13.59 -12.12
CA GLU A 271 3.54 -13.67 -12.65
C GLU A 271 4.16 -12.28 -12.89
N SER A 272 3.37 -11.28 -13.31
CA SER A 272 3.87 -9.90 -13.43
C SER A 272 4.01 -9.17 -12.09
N ASN A 273 3.50 -9.73 -10.98
CA ASN A 273 3.61 -9.12 -9.66
C ASN A 273 4.74 -9.71 -8.80
N ILE A 274 5.56 -10.60 -9.36
CA ILE A 274 6.79 -11.07 -8.71
C ILE A 274 7.76 -9.92 -8.36
N PHE A 275 7.61 -8.76 -9.01
CA PHE A 275 8.39 -7.55 -8.72
C PHE A 275 7.94 -6.81 -7.45
N ASN A 276 6.77 -7.12 -6.90
CA ASN A 276 6.27 -6.57 -5.62
C ASN A 276 5.33 -7.57 -4.94
N VAL A 277 5.89 -8.70 -4.52
CA VAL A 277 5.15 -9.76 -3.85
C VAL A 277 4.50 -9.34 -2.52
N PRO A 278 5.16 -8.56 -1.62
CA PRO A 278 4.54 -8.18 -0.34
C PRO A 278 3.18 -7.49 -0.49
N ARG A 279 3.01 -6.72 -1.58
CA ARG A 279 1.78 -5.98 -1.85
C ARG A 279 0.67 -6.83 -2.48
N TYR A 280 1.02 -7.92 -3.15
CA TYR A 280 0.11 -8.67 -4.03
C TYR A 280 -1.24 -9.02 -3.38
N ALA A 281 -1.22 -9.66 -2.21
CA ALA A 281 -2.43 -10.13 -1.55
C ALA A 281 -3.39 -8.97 -1.19
N HIS A 282 -2.84 -7.85 -0.76
CA HIS A 282 -3.60 -6.65 -0.42
C HIS A 282 -4.15 -5.97 -1.67
N SER A 283 -3.37 -5.88 -2.76
CA SER A 283 -3.85 -5.34 -4.05
C SER A 283 -5.03 -6.13 -4.60
N VAL A 284 -4.93 -7.46 -4.63
CA VAL A 284 -6.03 -8.32 -5.11
C VAL A 284 -7.26 -8.18 -4.21
N ALA A 285 -7.07 -8.15 -2.88
CA ALA A 285 -8.18 -7.95 -1.95
C ALA A 285 -8.89 -6.59 -2.16
N SER A 286 -8.12 -5.52 -2.38
CA SER A 286 -8.65 -4.19 -2.67
C SER A 286 -9.40 -4.15 -4.00
N MET A 287 -8.84 -4.76 -5.05
CA MET A 287 -9.48 -4.90 -6.37
C MET A 287 -10.83 -5.60 -6.26
N VAL A 288 -10.88 -6.77 -5.62
CA VAL A 288 -12.11 -7.56 -5.48
C VAL A 288 -13.17 -6.81 -4.67
N ALA A 289 -12.76 -6.12 -3.59
CA ALA A 289 -13.68 -5.30 -2.80
C ALA A 289 -14.32 -4.17 -3.65
N GLN A 290 -13.54 -3.49 -4.47
CA GLN A 290 -14.08 -2.45 -5.37
C GLN A 290 -14.98 -3.05 -6.46
N TYR A 291 -14.64 -4.22 -7.01
CA TYR A 291 -15.47 -4.88 -8.01
C TYR A 291 -16.83 -5.26 -7.41
N ARG A 292 -16.86 -5.87 -6.22
CA ARG A 292 -18.12 -6.21 -5.51
C ARG A 292 -18.98 -4.97 -5.26
N LYS A 293 -18.37 -3.86 -4.83
CA LYS A 293 -19.06 -2.58 -4.63
C LYS A 293 -19.67 -2.06 -5.94
N ARG A 294 -18.92 -2.12 -7.04
CA ARG A 294 -19.36 -1.63 -8.35
C ARG A 294 -20.43 -2.48 -9.00
N TRP A 295 -20.31 -3.81 -8.91
CA TRP A 295 -21.36 -4.72 -9.37
C TRP A 295 -22.62 -4.62 -8.52
N ASN A 296 -22.49 -4.28 -7.23
CA ASN A 296 -23.58 -4.20 -6.28
C ASN A 296 -24.40 -5.51 -6.23
N ARG A 297 -23.70 -6.65 -6.16
CA ARG A 297 -24.27 -8.00 -6.14
C ARG A 297 -23.76 -8.85 -4.97
N GLY A 298 -23.56 -8.19 -3.83
CA GLY A 298 -23.02 -8.81 -2.62
C GLY A 298 -21.62 -9.39 -2.82
N ASP A 299 -21.26 -10.35 -1.98
CA ASP A 299 -19.97 -11.06 -2.04
C ASP A 299 -20.01 -12.22 -3.03
N PHE A 300 -20.12 -11.91 -4.33
CA PHE A 300 -20.06 -12.93 -5.36
C PHE A 300 -18.76 -13.77 -5.25
N PRO A 301 -18.80 -15.09 -5.54
CA PRO A 301 -17.64 -15.97 -5.51
C PRO A 301 -16.46 -15.45 -6.34
N PHE A 302 -15.27 -15.45 -5.75
CA PHE A 302 -14.01 -15.09 -6.41
C PHE A 302 -13.04 -16.27 -6.34
N TYR A 303 -12.93 -17.03 -7.42
CA TYR A 303 -12.01 -18.17 -7.48
C TYR A 303 -10.81 -17.83 -8.33
N TYR A 304 -9.63 -18.14 -7.82
CA TYR A 304 -8.39 -17.74 -8.46
C TYR A 304 -7.40 -18.89 -8.53
N VAL A 305 -6.39 -18.71 -9.37
CA VAL A 305 -5.42 -19.74 -9.69
C VAL A 305 -4.05 -19.34 -9.14
N GLN A 306 -3.44 -20.23 -8.38
CA GLN A 306 -2.06 -20.08 -7.95
C GLN A 306 -1.13 -20.21 -9.15
N ILE A 307 -0.09 -19.39 -9.25
CA ILE A 307 0.88 -19.50 -10.35
C ILE A 307 1.55 -20.88 -10.32
N ALA A 308 1.75 -21.44 -11.51
CA ALA A 308 2.39 -22.73 -11.66
C ALA A 308 3.92 -22.60 -11.44
N PRO A 309 4.62 -23.67 -11.00
CA PRO A 309 6.08 -23.68 -10.96
C PRO A 309 6.69 -23.42 -12.34
N TYR A 310 7.68 -22.55 -12.40
CA TYR A 310 8.44 -22.15 -13.59
C TYR A 310 9.80 -21.61 -13.15
N GLU A 311 10.87 -21.81 -13.92
CA GLU A 311 12.18 -21.27 -13.57
C GLU A 311 12.30 -19.80 -13.99
N TYR A 312 12.28 -18.90 -13.00
CA TYR A 312 12.34 -17.46 -13.20
C TYR A 312 13.78 -16.92 -13.31
N LYS A 313 14.83 -17.72 -13.04
CA LYS A 313 16.23 -17.28 -13.16
C LYS A 313 16.62 -16.81 -14.56
N CYS A 314 16.03 -17.41 -15.60
CA CYS A 314 16.31 -17.05 -17.00
C CYS A 314 15.85 -15.63 -17.36
N TRP A 315 15.05 -14.99 -16.49
CA TRP A 315 14.64 -13.59 -16.65
C TRP A 315 15.75 -12.60 -16.24
N ASN A 316 16.94 -13.09 -15.84
CA ASN A 316 18.19 -12.32 -15.65
C ASN A 316 18.03 -11.02 -14.84
N PHE A 317 17.16 -11.04 -13.84
CA PHE A 317 16.96 -9.92 -12.94
C PHE A 317 17.88 -10.06 -11.73
N PHE A 318 18.74 -9.06 -11.53
CA PHE A 318 19.40 -8.82 -10.24
C PHE A 318 18.34 -8.39 -9.22
N THR A 319 17.52 -9.32 -8.74
CA THR A 319 16.80 -9.16 -7.46
C THR A 319 17.58 -9.95 -6.40
N PRO A 320 18.62 -9.36 -5.79
CA PRO A 320 19.37 -9.99 -4.70
C PRO A 320 18.50 -10.26 -3.46
N GLN A 321 17.23 -9.82 -3.45
CA GLN A 321 16.34 -10.01 -2.31
C GLN A 321 15.84 -11.45 -2.20
N TRP A 322 15.23 -12.08 -3.22
CA TRP A 322 14.62 -13.42 -3.07
C TRP A 322 14.99 -14.40 -4.21
N PRO A 323 15.86 -15.40 -3.97
CA PRO A 323 16.31 -16.33 -5.02
C PRO A 323 15.20 -17.23 -5.58
N GLU A 324 14.16 -17.50 -4.77
CA GLU A 324 13.02 -18.36 -5.12
C GLU A 324 11.71 -17.55 -5.19
N ILE A 325 11.74 -16.43 -5.91
CA ILE A 325 10.68 -15.41 -5.96
C ILE A 325 9.27 -15.96 -6.18
N SER A 326 9.10 -16.98 -7.02
CA SER A 326 7.77 -17.50 -7.32
C SER A 326 7.16 -18.30 -6.17
N ALA A 327 7.99 -18.87 -5.28
CA ALA A 327 7.51 -19.50 -4.05
C ALA A 327 6.89 -18.48 -3.09
N TYR A 328 7.51 -17.30 -2.96
CA TYR A 328 6.94 -16.19 -2.20
C TYR A 328 5.66 -15.66 -2.84
N GLN A 329 5.61 -15.56 -4.17
CA GLN A 329 4.39 -15.16 -4.88
C GLN A 329 3.24 -16.16 -4.65
N ARG A 330 3.53 -17.47 -4.64
CA ARG A 330 2.55 -18.51 -4.30
C ARG A 330 2.06 -18.41 -2.85
N GLU A 331 2.93 -18.01 -1.91
CA GLU A 331 2.56 -17.72 -0.53
C GLU A 331 1.65 -16.47 -0.43
N ALA A 332 1.97 -15.40 -1.16
CA ALA A 332 1.09 -14.23 -1.25
C ALA A 332 -0.28 -14.59 -1.84
N GLN A 333 -0.33 -15.49 -2.83
CA GLN A 333 -1.59 -16.03 -3.34
C GLN A 333 -2.35 -16.88 -2.31
N ARG A 334 -1.68 -17.66 -1.45
CA ARG A 334 -2.34 -18.33 -0.31
C ARG A 334 -2.97 -17.32 0.65
N MET A 335 -2.29 -16.20 0.93
CA MET A 335 -2.81 -15.16 1.82
C MET A 335 -4.11 -14.52 1.32
N CYS A 336 -4.36 -14.47 0.01
CA CYS A 336 -5.62 -13.98 -0.55
C CYS A 336 -6.85 -14.70 0.03
N MET A 337 -6.79 -16.01 0.31
CA MET A 337 -7.92 -16.75 0.91
C MET A 337 -8.31 -16.21 2.30
N LYS A 338 -7.34 -15.71 3.07
CA LYS A 338 -7.57 -15.10 4.39
C LYS A 338 -8.17 -13.70 4.27
N LEU A 339 -7.75 -12.94 3.27
CA LEU A 339 -8.16 -11.55 3.08
C LEU A 339 -9.53 -11.44 2.40
N ILE A 340 -9.81 -12.29 1.39
CA ILE A 340 -10.97 -12.15 0.49
C ILE A 340 -12.11 -13.10 0.91
N PRO A 341 -13.26 -12.60 1.39
CA PRO A 341 -14.42 -13.45 1.70
C PRO A 341 -14.95 -14.18 0.45
N HIS A 342 -15.53 -15.37 0.62
CA HIS A 342 -16.08 -16.18 -0.48
C HIS A 342 -15.09 -16.41 -1.63
N SER A 343 -13.81 -16.59 -1.27
CA SER A 343 -12.76 -16.94 -2.22
C SER A 343 -12.27 -18.37 -2.03
N ALA A 344 -11.66 -18.91 -3.09
CA ALA A 344 -10.99 -20.20 -3.08
C ALA A 344 -9.93 -20.23 -4.19
N MET A 345 -8.93 -21.10 -4.02
CA MET A 345 -7.75 -21.13 -4.88
C MET A 345 -7.56 -22.50 -5.52
N ALA A 346 -7.37 -22.54 -6.83
CA ALA A 346 -6.85 -23.71 -7.52
C ALA A 346 -5.31 -23.75 -7.42
N VAL A 347 -4.77 -24.79 -6.79
CA VAL A 347 -3.32 -25.00 -6.64
C VAL A 347 -2.78 -25.67 -7.90
N LEU A 348 -1.61 -25.22 -8.42
CA LEU A 348 -1.01 -25.72 -9.67
C LEU A 348 0.41 -26.28 -9.51
N LEU A 349 0.79 -26.71 -8.31
CA LEU A 349 2.17 -27.14 -8.00
C LEU A 349 2.63 -28.37 -8.80
N ASP A 350 1.71 -29.13 -9.37
CA ASP A 350 1.94 -30.29 -10.24
C ASP A 350 1.76 -29.99 -11.73
N ALA A 351 1.23 -28.81 -12.08
CA ALA A 351 0.81 -28.42 -13.43
C ALA A 351 1.78 -27.44 -14.13
N GLY A 352 2.94 -27.16 -13.51
CA GLY A 352 3.98 -26.28 -14.06
C GLY A 352 4.94 -26.96 -15.04
N GLU A 353 5.68 -26.14 -15.78
CA GLU A 353 6.73 -26.56 -16.72
C GLU A 353 7.98 -25.72 -16.46
N GLU A 354 9.16 -26.33 -16.47
CA GLU A 354 10.39 -25.69 -16.02
C GLU A 354 10.76 -24.47 -16.86
N TYR A 355 10.59 -24.57 -18.17
CA TYR A 355 11.03 -23.55 -19.13
C TYR A 355 9.89 -23.03 -20.01
N VAL A 356 8.63 -23.31 -19.65
CA VAL A 356 7.44 -22.81 -20.37
C VAL A 356 6.49 -22.15 -19.38
N ILE A 357 6.50 -20.81 -19.34
CA ILE A 357 5.67 -20.03 -18.40
C ILE A 357 4.15 -20.19 -18.62
N HIS A 358 3.76 -20.63 -19.82
CA HIS A 358 2.38 -20.98 -20.15
C HIS A 358 2.23 -22.51 -20.20
N PRO A 359 2.03 -23.18 -19.05
CA PRO A 359 1.89 -24.63 -19.01
C PRO A 359 0.71 -25.08 -19.87
N SER A 360 0.88 -26.17 -20.62
CA SER A 360 -0.10 -26.67 -21.60
C SER A 360 -1.32 -27.34 -20.95
N ARG A 361 -1.18 -27.78 -19.70
CA ARG A 361 -2.20 -28.46 -18.88
C ARG A 361 -3.26 -27.49 -18.33
N LYS A 362 -4.05 -26.89 -19.25
CA LYS A 362 -5.11 -25.92 -18.92
C LYS A 362 -6.42 -26.56 -18.49
N GLU A 363 -6.64 -27.81 -18.88
CA GLU A 363 -7.84 -28.56 -18.49
C GLU A 363 -7.90 -28.75 -16.97
N GLU A 364 -6.79 -29.15 -16.36
CA GLU A 364 -6.64 -29.32 -14.93
C GLU A 364 -6.94 -28.01 -14.17
N VAL A 365 -6.52 -26.87 -14.71
CA VAL A 365 -6.83 -25.55 -14.13
C VAL A 365 -8.33 -25.28 -14.13
N GLY A 366 -8.99 -25.46 -15.29
CA GLY A 366 -10.42 -25.23 -15.44
C GLY A 366 -11.26 -26.18 -14.58
N GLN A 367 -10.89 -27.47 -14.56
CA GLN A 367 -11.54 -28.49 -13.75
C GLN A 367 -11.40 -28.22 -12.25
N ARG A 368 -10.22 -27.79 -11.77
CA ARG A 368 -10.01 -27.43 -10.35
C ARG A 368 -10.88 -26.25 -9.92
N LEU A 369 -10.98 -25.21 -10.75
CA LEU A 369 -11.95 -24.13 -10.52
C LEU A 369 -13.40 -24.64 -10.54
N GLY A 370 -13.68 -25.62 -11.41
CA GLY A 370 -14.97 -26.29 -11.49
C GLY A 370 -15.34 -27.05 -10.23
N LEU A 371 -14.41 -27.83 -9.66
CA LEU A 371 -14.58 -28.56 -8.40
C LEU A 371 -14.93 -27.61 -7.25
N LEU A 372 -14.22 -26.47 -7.16
CA LEU A 372 -14.52 -25.41 -6.19
C LEU A 372 -15.95 -24.88 -6.34
N ALA A 373 -16.39 -24.60 -7.57
CA ALA A 373 -17.75 -24.13 -7.83
C ALA A 373 -18.81 -25.20 -7.54
N LEU A 374 -18.62 -26.45 -7.97
CA LEU A 374 -19.54 -27.55 -7.68
C LEU A 374 -19.76 -27.71 -6.17
N SER A 375 -18.70 -27.65 -5.38
CA SER A 375 -18.78 -27.78 -3.92
C SER A 375 -19.40 -26.55 -3.25
N LYS A 376 -18.85 -25.36 -3.53
CA LYS A 376 -19.17 -24.14 -2.76
C LYS A 376 -20.40 -23.38 -3.26
N ILE A 377 -20.82 -23.60 -4.51
CA ILE A 377 -21.94 -22.87 -5.13
C ILE A 377 -23.12 -23.80 -5.44
N TYR A 378 -22.84 -24.97 -6.00
CA TYR A 378 -23.89 -25.92 -6.39
C TYR A 378 -24.21 -26.94 -5.29
N GLY A 379 -23.43 -26.95 -4.20
CA GLY A 379 -23.69 -27.78 -3.01
C GLY A 379 -23.40 -29.26 -3.21
N PHE A 380 -22.64 -29.63 -4.24
CA PHE A 380 -22.25 -31.02 -4.47
C PHE A 380 -21.23 -31.44 -3.40
N LYS A 381 -21.30 -32.70 -2.96
CA LYS A 381 -20.48 -33.26 -1.89
C LYS A 381 -19.94 -34.64 -2.29
N GLY A 382 -19.03 -35.20 -1.47
CA GLY A 382 -18.50 -36.55 -1.66
C GLY A 382 -17.28 -36.64 -2.58
N PHE A 383 -16.52 -35.55 -2.71
CA PHE A 383 -15.27 -35.50 -3.46
C PHE A 383 -14.35 -34.41 -2.90
N GLU A 384 -13.07 -34.50 -3.24
CA GLU A 384 -12.08 -33.48 -2.90
C GLU A 384 -12.25 -32.26 -3.82
N ALA A 385 -12.66 -31.13 -3.24
CA ALA A 385 -12.87 -29.89 -3.97
C ALA A 385 -11.77 -28.85 -3.71
N GLU A 386 -11.14 -28.91 -2.54
CA GLU A 386 -10.08 -27.99 -2.12
C GLU A 386 -8.81 -28.79 -1.86
N SER A 387 -7.66 -28.24 -2.26
CA SER A 387 -6.36 -28.81 -1.92
C SER A 387 -6.15 -28.84 -0.40
N PRO A 388 -5.49 -29.88 0.15
CA PRO A 388 -5.03 -29.84 1.53
C PRO A 388 -4.12 -28.63 1.75
N GLU A 389 -4.25 -28.03 2.93
CA GLU A 389 -3.62 -26.75 3.25
C GLU A 389 -2.87 -26.85 4.57
N TYR A 390 -1.62 -26.35 4.59
CA TYR A 390 -0.86 -26.23 5.83
C TYR A 390 -1.66 -25.47 6.90
N GLU A 391 -1.82 -26.09 8.06
CA GLU A 391 -2.56 -25.57 9.21
C GLU A 391 -1.61 -25.09 10.32
N LYS A 392 -0.76 -25.98 10.81
CA LYS A 392 0.17 -25.69 11.92
C LYS A 392 1.41 -26.57 11.87
N LEU A 393 2.47 -26.11 12.53
CA LEU A 393 3.68 -26.88 12.83
C LEU A 393 3.69 -27.23 14.32
N GLU A 394 3.96 -28.49 14.63
CA GLU A 394 4.12 -29.00 15.99
C GLU A 394 5.51 -29.60 16.14
N ILE A 395 6.19 -29.30 17.25
CA ILE A 395 7.57 -29.75 17.48
C ILE A 395 7.58 -30.79 18.61
N GLU A 396 8.09 -31.98 18.31
CA GLU A 396 8.24 -33.09 19.25
C GLU A 396 9.69 -33.57 19.27
N GLY A 397 10.46 -33.09 20.25
CA GLY A 397 11.90 -33.38 20.32
C GLY A 397 12.63 -32.85 19.08
N ASN A 398 13.19 -33.76 18.27
CA ASN A 398 13.87 -33.43 17.01
C ASN A 398 12.97 -33.54 15.77
N LYS A 399 11.66 -33.81 15.96
CA LYS A 399 10.68 -33.93 14.88
C LYS A 399 9.88 -32.65 14.72
N ALA A 400 9.64 -32.28 13.48
CA ALA A 400 8.68 -31.26 13.10
C ALA A 400 7.49 -31.91 12.39
N ILE A 401 6.31 -31.86 13.03
CA ILE A 401 5.08 -32.47 12.56
C ILE A 401 4.22 -31.40 11.90
N VAL A 402 3.98 -31.55 10.60
CA VAL A 402 3.22 -30.64 9.76
C VAL A 402 1.78 -31.13 9.67
N HIS A 403 0.85 -30.31 10.14
CA HIS A 403 -0.59 -30.58 10.11
C HIS A 403 -1.26 -29.89 8.93
N PHE A 404 -2.24 -30.56 8.33
CA PHE A 404 -2.98 -30.08 7.17
C PHE A 404 -4.49 -30.04 7.46
N THR A 405 -5.14 -28.96 7.02
CA THR A 405 -6.59 -28.85 6.95
C THR A 405 -7.10 -29.22 5.54
N LYS A 406 -8.43 -29.28 5.37
CA LYS A 406 -9.11 -29.58 4.09
C LYS A 406 -8.75 -30.94 3.46
N GLN A 407 -8.37 -31.90 4.29
CA GLN A 407 -8.15 -33.27 3.84
C GLN A 407 -9.51 -33.94 3.57
N TYR A 408 -9.71 -34.44 2.34
CA TYR A 408 -10.92 -35.21 2.02
C TYR A 408 -10.83 -36.64 2.56
N ASN A 409 -9.75 -37.33 2.23
CA ASN A 409 -9.47 -38.70 2.67
C ASN A 409 -7.97 -38.90 2.93
N GLY A 410 -7.36 -37.98 3.69
CA GLY A 410 -5.92 -37.95 3.95
C GLY A 410 -5.09 -37.28 2.86
N ILE A 411 -3.77 -37.43 3.01
CA ILE A 411 -2.73 -36.96 2.10
C ILE A 411 -1.93 -38.14 1.56
N THR A 412 -1.36 -37.99 0.36
CA THR A 412 -0.59 -39.04 -0.31
C THR A 412 0.54 -38.45 -1.14
N SER A 413 1.60 -39.23 -1.32
CA SER A 413 2.67 -39.00 -2.30
C SER A 413 2.62 -40.00 -3.45
N TYR A 414 1.53 -40.78 -3.56
CA TYR A 414 1.43 -41.95 -4.43
C TYR A 414 2.53 -42.99 -4.17
N GLY A 415 2.92 -43.15 -2.90
CA GLY A 415 3.98 -44.06 -2.47
C GLY A 415 5.40 -43.60 -2.86
N LYS A 416 5.57 -42.35 -3.29
CA LYS A 416 6.88 -41.79 -3.65
C LYS A 416 7.56 -41.12 -2.45
N PRO A 417 8.90 -41.04 -2.43
CA PRO A 417 9.61 -40.27 -1.42
C PRO A 417 9.20 -38.78 -1.41
N LEU A 418 9.30 -38.15 -0.23
CA LEU A 418 9.13 -36.71 -0.06
C LEU A 418 10.51 -36.05 -0.05
N GLU A 419 10.87 -35.35 -1.12
CA GLU A 419 12.19 -34.73 -1.31
C GLU A 419 12.18 -33.21 -1.23
N LEU A 420 11.01 -32.56 -1.22
CA LEU A 420 10.83 -31.11 -1.28
C LEU A 420 10.62 -30.46 0.09
N PHE A 421 10.76 -31.21 1.18
CA PHE A 421 10.74 -30.68 2.53
C PHE A 421 12.13 -30.20 2.98
N GLU A 422 12.16 -29.00 3.54
CA GLU A 422 13.33 -28.41 4.16
C GLU A 422 12.99 -28.03 5.61
N ILE A 423 13.95 -28.16 6.53
CA ILE A 423 13.79 -27.95 7.96
C ILE A 423 14.93 -27.06 8.49
N ALA A 424 14.61 -26.16 9.42
CA ALA A 424 15.57 -25.24 10.03
C ALA A 424 15.43 -25.22 11.56
N GLY A 425 16.56 -25.00 12.24
CA GLY A 425 16.60 -24.69 13.67
C GLY A 425 16.64 -23.18 13.91
N ASP A 426 16.99 -22.77 15.13
CA ASP A 426 16.99 -21.36 15.55
C ASP A 426 17.82 -20.43 14.64
N ASN A 427 18.85 -20.97 13.97
CA ASN A 427 19.68 -20.22 13.03
C ASN A 427 18.99 -19.88 11.69
N LYS A 428 17.77 -20.38 11.45
CA LYS A 428 16.99 -20.24 10.21
C LYS A 428 17.71 -20.70 8.93
N VAL A 429 18.74 -21.53 9.06
CA VAL A 429 19.40 -22.14 7.90
C VAL A 429 18.65 -23.41 7.54
N PHE A 430 17.92 -23.37 6.42
CA PHE A 430 17.16 -24.51 5.91
C PHE A 430 18.07 -25.60 5.37
N GLN A 431 17.84 -26.83 5.84
CA GLN A 431 18.50 -28.06 5.41
C GLN A 431 17.45 -28.99 4.79
N LYS A 432 17.86 -29.87 3.87
CA LYS A 432 16.98 -30.93 3.38
C LYS A 432 16.49 -31.78 4.56
N ALA A 433 15.18 -32.02 4.62
CA ALA A 433 14.55 -32.86 5.63
C ALA A 433 14.40 -34.31 5.12
N GLU A 434 14.51 -35.26 6.04
CA GLU A 434 13.95 -36.59 5.87
C GLU A 434 12.47 -36.50 6.26
N ALA A 435 11.56 -36.73 5.31
CA ALA A 435 10.12 -36.55 5.49
C ALA A 435 9.32 -37.80 5.13
N TYR A 436 8.28 -38.11 5.92
CA TYR A 436 7.34 -39.19 5.63
C TYR A 436 5.90 -38.80 6.03
N ILE A 437 4.92 -39.43 5.40
CA ILE A 437 3.49 -39.26 5.73
C ILE A 437 3.14 -40.19 6.90
N ASP A 438 2.59 -39.64 7.97
CA ASP A 438 1.91 -40.42 9.00
C ASP A 438 0.44 -40.58 8.62
N GLU A 439 0.14 -41.70 7.95
CA GLU A 439 -1.18 -41.99 7.39
C GLU A 439 -2.28 -42.06 8.46
N ASN A 440 -1.95 -42.42 9.71
CA ASN A 440 -2.93 -42.51 10.78
C ASN A 440 -3.46 -41.13 11.20
N ASN A 441 -2.62 -40.11 11.08
CA ASN A 441 -2.91 -38.75 11.52
C ASN A 441 -3.11 -37.77 10.36
N GLY A 442 -2.79 -38.15 9.12
CA GLY A 442 -2.83 -37.25 7.97
C GLY A 442 -1.84 -36.10 8.09
N THR A 443 -0.66 -36.37 8.65
CA THR A 443 0.41 -35.37 8.87
C THR A 443 1.68 -35.75 8.11
N VAL A 444 2.58 -34.78 7.94
CA VAL A 444 3.95 -35.05 7.46
C VAL A 444 4.92 -34.83 8.60
N VAL A 445 5.77 -35.81 8.86
CA VAL A 445 6.82 -35.72 9.89
C VAL A 445 8.15 -35.46 9.20
N CYS A 446 8.83 -34.41 9.62
CA CYS A 446 10.13 -33.98 9.11
C CYS A 446 11.21 -34.08 10.19
N THR A 447 12.37 -34.62 9.84
CA THR A 447 13.57 -34.67 10.69
C THR A 447 14.83 -34.29 9.91
N SER A 448 15.91 -33.91 10.60
CA SER A 448 17.24 -33.80 9.99
C SER A 448 18.33 -34.08 11.01
N LYS A 449 19.36 -34.83 10.61
CA LYS A 449 20.56 -35.06 11.43
C LYS A 449 21.36 -33.79 11.75
N TRP A 450 21.11 -32.70 11.03
CA TRP A 450 21.78 -31.41 11.20
C TRP A 450 20.95 -30.39 11.99
N VAL A 451 19.69 -30.72 12.31
CA VAL A 451 18.76 -29.83 13.00
C VAL A 451 18.21 -30.56 14.22
N GLU A 452 18.88 -30.41 15.35
CA GLU A 452 18.48 -31.07 16.61
C GLU A 452 17.20 -30.47 17.21
N LYS A 453 17.00 -29.16 17.05
CA LYS A 453 15.86 -28.40 17.58
C LYS A 453 15.17 -27.66 16.44
N PRO A 454 14.22 -28.30 15.74
CA PRO A 454 13.55 -27.67 14.62
C PRO A 454 12.58 -26.57 15.08
N VAL A 455 12.55 -25.47 14.33
CA VAL A 455 11.64 -24.34 14.57
C VAL A 455 10.86 -23.94 13.31
N ALA A 456 11.31 -24.39 12.14
CA ALA A 456 10.64 -24.10 10.88
C ALA A 456 10.78 -25.22 9.85
N VAL A 457 9.79 -25.32 8.98
CA VAL A 457 9.71 -26.21 7.82
C VAL A 457 9.28 -25.40 6.59
N ARG A 458 9.78 -25.79 5.43
CA ARG A 458 9.34 -25.32 4.12
C ARG A 458 9.02 -26.52 3.25
N TYR A 459 7.99 -26.41 2.42
CA TYR A 459 7.63 -27.42 1.43
C TYR A 459 7.59 -26.79 0.04
N ALA A 460 8.33 -27.39 -0.89
CA ALA A 460 8.35 -27.02 -2.31
C ALA A 460 8.57 -25.52 -2.55
N PHE A 461 9.41 -24.90 -1.71
CA PHE A 461 9.61 -23.45 -1.65
C PHE A 461 10.69 -22.99 -2.64
N ARG A 462 10.54 -23.36 -3.92
CA ARG A 462 11.46 -23.05 -5.03
C ARG A 462 10.71 -22.55 -6.26
N ASN A 463 11.40 -21.91 -7.20
CA ASN A 463 10.82 -21.35 -8.41
C ASN A 463 10.11 -22.43 -9.24
N TYR A 464 10.87 -23.48 -9.56
CA TYR A 464 10.37 -24.69 -10.21
C TYR A 464 10.48 -25.90 -9.27
N VAL A 465 9.43 -26.70 -9.27
CA VAL A 465 9.30 -27.97 -8.55
C VAL A 465 8.32 -28.86 -9.31
N LYS A 466 8.40 -30.17 -9.08
CA LYS A 466 7.31 -31.11 -9.42
C LYS A 466 6.63 -31.49 -8.12
N GLY A 467 5.39 -31.04 -7.91
CA GLY A 467 4.64 -31.32 -6.69
C GLY A 467 4.61 -32.82 -6.37
N GLU A 468 4.87 -33.16 -5.10
CA GLU A 468 5.01 -34.55 -4.62
C GLU A 468 3.98 -34.93 -3.55
N LEU A 469 3.33 -33.93 -2.93
CA LEU A 469 2.31 -34.11 -1.91
C LEU A 469 0.94 -33.69 -2.42
N PHE A 470 -0.04 -34.57 -2.24
CA PHE A 470 -1.40 -34.44 -2.76
C PHE A 470 -2.40 -34.81 -1.69
N GLY A 471 -3.63 -34.32 -1.82
CA GLY A 471 -4.77 -34.97 -1.18
C GLY A 471 -5.11 -36.27 -1.92
N THR A 472 -5.79 -37.20 -1.25
CA THR A 472 -6.17 -38.48 -1.84
C THR A 472 -7.15 -38.33 -3.02
N GLY A 473 -7.82 -37.18 -3.15
CA GLY A 473 -8.62 -36.86 -4.35
C GLY A 473 -7.81 -36.36 -5.55
N GLY A 474 -6.50 -36.25 -5.41
CA GLY A 474 -5.57 -35.91 -6.48
C GLY A 474 -5.21 -34.43 -6.59
N LEU A 475 -5.72 -33.57 -5.70
CA LEU A 475 -5.34 -32.15 -5.70
C LEU A 475 -3.98 -31.94 -5.03
N PRO A 476 -3.04 -31.19 -5.64
CA PRO A 476 -1.73 -30.95 -5.06
C PRO A 476 -1.83 -30.05 -3.83
N VAL A 477 -0.95 -30.27 -2.85
CA VAL A 477 -0.70 -29.33 -1.77
C VAL A 477 0.13 -28.16 -2.30
N SER A 478 -0.22 -26.94 -1.92
CA SER A 478 0.54 -25.73 -2.28
C SER A 478 1.92 -25.72 -1.59
N SER A 479 2.91 -25.07 -2.19
CA SER A 479 4.12 -24.68 -1.45
C SER A 479 3.74 -23.81 -0.25
N PHE A 480 4.48 -23.96 0.86
CA PHE A 480 4.30 -23.15 2.06
C PHE A 480 5.63 -23.05 2.82
N LYS A 481 5.68 -22.09 3.74
CA LYS A 481 6.73 -21.95 4.74
C LYS A 481 6.12 -21.75 6.12
N THR A 482 6.77 -22.22 7.17
CA THR A 482 6.30 -22.05 8.54
C THR A 482 7.10 -21.00 9.32
N ASP A 483 8.25 -20.56 8.80
CA ASP A 483 8.95 -19.42 9.34
C ASP A 483 8.25 -18.13 8.93
N ASN A 484 7.76 -17.38 9.91
CA ASN A 484 7.14 -16.09 9.70
C ASN A 484 8.20 -15.03 9.40
N ASP A 485 8.75 -15.04 8.19
CA ASP A 485 9.61 -13.95 7.65
C ASP A 485 8.78 -12.75 7.15
N SER A 486 7.45 -12.84 7.10
CA SER A 486 6.56 -11.77 6.62
C SER A 486 5.89 -10.99 7.75
N GLY A 487 6.18 -11.33 9.00
CA GLY A 487 5.47 -10.85 10.17
C GLY A 487 3.95 -11.07 10.14
N ARG A 488 3.32 -10.77 11.27
CA ARG A 488 1.88 -10.74 11.48
C ARG A 488 1.41 -9.29 11.57
N ALA A 489 0.31 -8.99 10.89
CA ALA A 489 -0.39 -7.72 11.06
C ALA A 489 -1.44 -7.83 12.19
N TYR A 490 -1.37 -6.92 13.15
CA TYR A 490 -2.32 -6.73 14.24
C TYR A 490 -3.12 -5.46 13.99
N TYR A 491 -4.45 -5.53 14.03
CA TYR A 491 -5.34 -4.42 13.75
C TYR A 491 -6.07 -3.99 15.01
N ILE A 492 -6.11 -2.68 15.25
CA ILE A 492 -6.70 -2.03 16.42
C ILE A 492 -7.76 -1.04 15.93
N SER A 493 -8.96 -1.16 16.49
CA SER A 493 -10.08 -0.23 16.27
C SER A 493 -10.93 -0.19 17.55
N ARG A 494 -11.46 0.98 17.90
CA ARG A 494 -12.36 1.16 19.05
C ARG A 494 -13.63 0.32 18.98
N LYS A 495 -14.00 -0.15 17.77
CA LYS A 495 -15.13 -1.07 17.55
C LYS A 495 -14.75 -2.55 17.74
N GLY A 496 -13.47 -2.83 17.97
CA GLY A 496 -12.95 -4.16 18.21
C GLY A 496 -13.31 -4.70 19.59
N SER A 497 -12.70 -5.83 19.95
CA SER A 497 -12.84 -6.47 21.27
C SER A 497 -11.48 -6.96 21.75
N PRO A 498 -11.16 -6.89 23.06
CA PRO A 498 -9.92 -7.44 23.60
C PRO A 498 -9.84 -8.97 23.45
N LYS A 499 -10.97 -9.66 23.24
CA LYS A 499 -11.01 -11.12 23.01
C LYS A 499 -10.79 -11.51 21.54
N ASN A 500 -10.67 -10.54 20.66
CA ASN A 500 -10.48 -10.81 19.24
C ASN A 500 -9.07 -11.34 18.94
N ASP A 501 -8.84 -11.80 17.71
CA ASP A 501 -7.52 -12.33 17.30
C ASP A 501 -6.59 -11.25 16.72
N GLY A 502 -7.02 -9.99 16.68
CA GLY A 502 -6.24 -8.89 16.11
C GLY A 502 -6.15 -8.91 14.60
N SER A 503 -6.91 -9.73 13.89
CA SER A 503 -7.04 -9.64 12.43
C SER A 503 -7.85 -8.41 12.01
N ILE A 504 -7.76 -8.01 10.75
CA ILE A 504 -8.55 -6.88 10.23
C ILE A 504 -10.07 -7.10 10.37
N ARG A 505 -10.53 -8.36 10.37
CA ARG A 505 -11.94 -8.73 10.53
C ARG A 505 -12.40 -8.71 11.99
N LYS A 506 -11.49 -9.06 12.89
CA LYS A 506 -11.70 -9.06 14.34
C LYS A 506 -10.56 -8.26 14.97
N PRO A 507 -10.59 -6.92 14.89
CA PRO A 507 -9.53 -6.09 15.44
C PRO A 507 -9.59 -6.08 16.97
N PHE A 508 -8.47 -5.84 17.62
CA PHE A 508 -8.46 -5.55 19.05
C PHE A 508 -9.13 -4.19 19.34
N ALA A 509 -9.79 -4.08 20.50
CA ALA A 509 -10.37 -2.81 20.96
C ALA A 509 -9.29 -1.80 21.38
N ALA A 510 -8.20 -2.32 21.93
CA ALA A 510 -7.05 -1.59 22.46
C ALA A 510 -5.82 -2.49 22.34
N LEU A 511 -4.64 -1.88 22.37
CA LEU A 511 -3.38 -2.62 22.31
C LEU A 511 -2.99 -3.11 23.71
N ASP A 512 -2.72 -4.40 23.84
CA ASP A 512 -2.17 -4.99 25.06
C ASP A 512 -0.63 -4.87 25.05
N SER A 513 -0.05 -4.45 26.17
CA SER A 513 1.40 -4.49 26.44
C SER A 513 2.06 -5.85 26.15
N VAL A 514 1.32 -6.95 26.28
CA VAL A 514 1.80 -8.30 25.96
C VAL A 514 1.99 -8.50 24.46
N VAL A 515 1.23 -7.81 23.61
CA VAL A 515 1.37 -7.87 22.15
C VAL A 515 2.63 -7.10 21.71
N LEU A 516 2.83 -5.89 22.22
CA LEU A 516 4.02 -5.08 21.90
C LEU A 516 5.34 -5.73 22.32
N SER A 517 5.34 -6.44 23.46
CA SER A 517 6.54 -7.12 23.99
C SER A 517 6.88 -8.43 23.27
N LYS A 518 6.07 -8.88 22.30
CA LYS A 518 6.22 -10.17 21.62
C LYS A 518 6.21 -10.05 20.08
N LEU A 519 6.39 -8.85 19.55
CA LEU A 519 6.45 -8.66 18.10
C LEU A 519 7.72 -9.32 17.52
N ASN A 520 7.58 -9.90 16.35
CA ASN A 520 8.65 -10.57 15.61
C ASN A 520 9.07 -9.74 14.39
N ALA A 521 10.17 -10.14 13.73
CA ALA A 521 10.58 -9.56 12.46
C ALA A 521 9.39 -9.45 11.47
N GLY A 522 9.19 -8.27 10.90
CA GLY A 522 8.11 -7.96 9.96
C GLY A 522 6.74 -7.73 10.58
N ASP A 523 6.55 -7.96 11.90
CA ASP A 523 5.24 -7.75 12.52
C ASP A 523 4.82 -6.28 12.38
N THR A 524 3.53 -6.07 12.12
CA THR A 524 2.97 -4.74 11.95
C THR A 524 1.79 -4.52 12.87
N VAL A 525 1.74 -3.37 13.54
CA VAL A 525 0.62 -2.95 14.40
C VAL A 525 -0.08 -1.76 13.75
N TYR A 526 -1.34 -1.96 13.35
CA TYR A 526 -2.17 -0.99 12.65
C TYR A 526 -3.27 -0.42 13.55
N PHE A 527 -3.26 0.88 13.79
CA PHE A 527 -4.34 1.62 14.44
C PHE A 527 -5.33 2.21 13.42
N MET A 528 -6.63 2.12 13.68
CA MET A 528 -7.64 2.64 12.75
C MET A 528 -7.49 4.16 12.58
N GLY A 529 -7.26 4.58 11.33
CA GLY A 529 -7.14 5.97 10.95
C GLY A 529 -8.39 6.79 11.25
N GLY A 530 -8.19 7.99 11.78
CA GLY A 530 -9.27 8.89 12.19
C GLY A 530 -9.89 8.56 13.55
N GLU A 531 -9.49 7.45 14.18
CA GLU A 531 -9.87 7.15 15.56
C GLU A 531 -8.84 7.71 16.55
N ARG A 532 -9.33 8.08 17.74
CA ARG A 532 -8.52 8.50 18.88
C ARG A 532 -8.44 7.39 19.94
N PHE A 533 -7.23 7.00 20.32
CA PHE A 533 -6.92 5.99 21.32
C PHE A 533 -6.30 6.65 22.55
N ASP A 534 -7.02 6.64 23.66
CA ASP A 534 -6.55 7.22 24.92
C ASP A 534 -5.57 6.25 25.63
N THR A 535 -4.33 6.20 25.12
CA THR A 535 -3.30 5.25 25.55
C THR A 535 -1.89 5.78 25.35
N SER A 536 -0.91 5.06 25.93
CA SER A 536 0.53 5.22 25.70
C SER A 536 1.10 3.89 25.21
N LEU A 537 2.14 3.96 24.38
CA LEU A 537 2.80 2.79 23.80
C LEU A 537 4.20 2.62 24.39
N TYR A 538 4.55 1.39 24.75
CA TYR A 538 5.82 1.06 25.37
C TYR A 538 6.43 -0.17 24.70
N ILE A 539 7.62 -0.01 24.13
CA ILE A 539 8.41 -1.07 23.50
C ILE A 539 9.76 -1.12 24.21
N HIS A 540 10.10 -2.26 24.78
CA HIS A 540 11.31 -2.45 25.57
C HIS A 540 12.05 -3.71 25.12
N SER A 541 13.38 -3.59 24.99
CA SER A 541 14.30 -4.71 24.74
C SER A 541 13.90 -5.58 23.54
N LEU A 542 13.30 -4.96 22.52
CA LEU A 542 12.73 -5.65 21.37
C LEU A 542 13.73 -5.64 20.21
N ARG A 543 14.51 -6.71 20.11
CA ARG A 543 15.55 -6.90 19.10
C ARG A 543 15.18 -7.98 18.08
N ALA A 544 13.91 -8.00 17.69
CA ALA A 544 13.36 -9.02 16.80
C ALA A 544 13.25 -8.55 15.34
N GLY A 545 13.22 -7.24 15.07
CA GLY A 545 13.21 -6.70 13.71
C GLY A 545 14.53 -6.97 12.97
N THR A 546 14.49 -6.95 11.63
CA THR A 546 15.69 -6.95 10.79
C THR A 546 15.64 -5.80 9.77
N ARG A 547 16.75 -5.54 9.07
CA ARG A 547 16.80 -4.53 8.01
C ARG A 547 15.78 -4.79 6.91
N GLU A 548 15.60 -6.06 6.56
CA GLU A 548 14.69 -6.51 5.51
C GLU A 548 13.23 -6.54 5.99
N ASN A 549 13.02 -6.84 7.29
CA ASN A 549 11.70 -7.00 7.90
C ASN A 549 11.63 -6.26 9.23
N PRO A 550 11.54 -4.90 9.21
CA PRO A 550 11.41 -4.13 10.43
C PRO A 550 10.04 -4.38 11.07
N ILE A 551 9.95 -4.14 12.38
CA ILE A 551 8.66 -4.06 13.07
C ILE A 551 8.04 -2.71 12.74
N VAL A 552 6.76 -2.70 12.36
CA VAL A 552 6.08 -1.46 11.92
C VAL A 552 4.94 -1.10 12.87
N ILE A 553 4.90 0.13 13.35
CA ILE A 553 3.76 0.69 14.10
C ILE A 553 3.16 1.81 13.24
N SER A 554 1.91 1.62 12.79
CA SER A 554 1.28 2.53 11.83
C SER A 554 -0.24 2.63 11.97
N SER A 555 -0.86 3.40 11.08
CA SER A 555 -2.32 3.48 10.92
C SER A 555 -2.79 2.73 9.68
N TRP A 556 -4.03 2.22 9.71
CA TRP A 556 -4.74 1.69 8.53
C TRP A 556 -5.98 2.52 8.20
N GLY A 557 -6.37 2.56 6.93
CA GLY A 557 -7.42 3.47 6.43
C GLY A 557 -6.87 4.77 5.86
N ASN A 558 -7.73 5.79 5.72
CA ASN A 558 -7.41 7.01 4.95
C ASN A 558 -6.93 8.20 5.80
N ALA A 559 -6.63 8.00 7.08
CA ALA A 559 -6.23 9.06 8.01
C ALA A 559 -5.21 8.54 9.03
N LYS A 560 -4.53 9.46 9.74
CA LYS A 560 -3.68 9.11 10.89
C LYS A 560 -4.58 8.72 12.08
N ALA A 561 -4.21 7.68 12.81
CA ALA A 561 -4.77 7.40 14.12
C ALA A 561 -4.15 8.35 15.16
N THR A 562 -4.94 8.80 16.13
CA THR A 562 -4.47 9.66 17.21
C THR A 562 -4.18 8.84 18.46
N ILE A 563 -2.93 8.85 18.93
CA ILE A 563 -2.51 8.31 20.23
C ILE A 563 -2.53 9.44 21.25
N ALA A 564 -3.49 9.37 22.15
CA ALA A 564 -3.77 10.38 23.16
C ALA A 564 -3.27 9.92 24.53
N SER A 565 -2.06 10.31 24.87
CA SER A 565 -1.33 9.80 26.04
C SER A 565 -1.62 10.55 27.34
N GLY A 566 -2.40 11.63 27.27
CA GLY A 566 -2.69 12.48 28.42
C GLY A 566 -1.40 13.05 28.99
N ASN A 567 -1.06 12.70 30.24
CA ASN A 567 0.11 13.22 30.95
C ASN A 567 1.37 12.32 30.83
N LYS A 568 1.32 11.27 30.01
CA LYS A 568 2.40 10.29 29.84
C LYS A 568 3.16 10.53 28.53
N THR A 569 4.25 9.80 28.33
CA THR A 569 4.91 9.69 27.02
C THR A 569 3.94 9.06 26.01
N GLY A 570 3.91 9.56 24.78
CA GLY A 570 3.09 9.01 23.69
C GLY A 570 3.53 7.61 23.28
N LEU A 571 4.79 7.50 22.87
CA LEU A 571 5.48 6.25 22.56
C LEU A 571 6.88 6.27 23.16
N LEU A 572 7.22 5.25 23.94
CA LEU A 572 8.59 4.98 24.38
C LEU A 572 9.11 3.72 23.68
N VAL A 573 10.25 3.85 23.00
CA VAL A 573 11.04 2.74 22.47
C VAL A 573 12.38 2.73 23.19
N TYR A 574 12.67 1.66 23.92
CA TYR A 574 13.86 1.53 24.74
C TYR A 574 14.61 0.24 24.38
N ASP A 575 15.94 0.33 24.23
CA ASP A 575 16.82 -0.84 24.04
C ASP A 575 16.39 -1.77 22.88
N SER A 576 15.91 -1.18 21.78
CA SER A 576 15.29 -1.92 20.69
C SER A 576 15.99 -1.66 19.35
N GLU A 577 15.73 -2.51 18.35
CA GLU A 577 16.37 -2.42 17.04
C GLU A 577 15.39 -2.70 15.89
N TYR A 578 15.58 -2.02 14.75
CA TYR A 578 14.82 -2.23 13.50
C TYR A 578 13.30 -2.02 13.65
N ILE A 579 12.92 -0.83 14.12
CA ILE A 579 11.52 -0.44 14.29
C ILE A 579 11.21 0.80 13.45
N LYS A 580 10.08 0.73 12.74
CA LYS A 580 9.50 1.82 11.97
C LYS A 580 8.23 2.32 12.63
N ILE A 581 8.12 3.62 12.82
CA ILE A 581 6.96 4.32 13.37
C ILE A 581 6.47 5.29 12.31
N GLU A 582 5.26 5.09 11.79
CA GLU A 582 4.81 5.93 10.69
C GLU A 582 3.32 6.23 10.66
N ASN A 583 2.94 7.36 10.07
CA ASN A 583 1.54 7.73 9.80
C ASN A 583 0.67 7.78 11.07
N LEU A 584 1.17 8.39 12.15
CA LEU A 584 0.50 8.51 13.45
C LEU A 584 0.46 9.97 13.93
N HIS A 585 -0.51 10.28 14.79
CA HIS A 585 -0.62 11.57 15.46
C HIS A 585 -0.56 11.35 16.98
N PHE A 586 0.43 11.92 17.66
CA PHE A 586 0.60 11.84 19.11
C PHE A 586 0.17 13.15 19.79
N VAL A 587 -0.73 13.06 20.77
CA VAL A 587 -1.32 14.23 21.46
C VAL A 587 -1.16 14.10 22.97
N GLY A 588 -0.39 15.01 23.56
CA GLY A 588 -0.32 15.24 25.00
C GLY A 588 -1.46 16.15 25.49
N SER A 589 -1.72 16.17 26.79
CA SER A 589 -2.75 17.03 27.42
C SER A 589 -2.36 18.52 27.53
N GLY A 590 -1.21 18.93 26.99
CA GLY A 590 -0.74 20.31 26.93
C GLY A 590 0.32 20.65 27.98
N ARG A 591 1.36 21.40 27.58
CA ARG A 591 2.59 21.64 28.38
C ARG A 591 2.44 22.40 29.71
N LYS A 592 1.43 23.28 29.87
CA LYS A 592 1.27 24.17 31.05
C LYS A 592 0.45 23.58 32.19
N LYS A 593 -0.66 22.92 31.84
CA LYS A 593 -1.66 22.43 32.81
C LYS A 593 -1.92 20.93 32.64
N GLY A 594 -1.08 20.24 31.88
CA GLY A 594 -1.29 18.86 31.46
C GLY A 594 0.01 18.05 31.48
N ASN A 595 0.51 17.71 30.30
CA ASN A 595 1.56 16.73 30.10
C ASN A 595 2.88 17.12 30.78
N THR A 596 3.69 16.14 31.18
CA THR A 596 4.99 16.35 31.87
C THR A 596 6.15 15.60 31.19
N LYS A 597 5.90 15.07 29.99
CA LYS A 597 6.71 14.07 29.28
C LYS A 597 6.89 14.47 27.81
N GLU A 598 7.51 13.57 27.06
CA GLU A 598 7.84 13.66 25.64
C GLU A 598 6.74 13.01 24.78
N GLY A 599 6.69 13.33 23.49
CA GLY A 599 5.77 12.69 22.56
C GLY A 599 6.21 11.30 22.15
N VAL A 600 7.22 11.22 21.31
CA VAL A 600 7.89 9.99 20.91
C VAL A 600 9.31 10.02 21.46
N CYS A 601 9.67 9.05 22.29
CA CYS A 601 10.99 8.91 22.87
C CYS A 601 11.65 7.62 22.37
N LEU A 602 12.74 7.75 21.63
CA LEU A 602 13.64 6.66 21.27
C LEU A 602 14.85 6.73 22.21
N SER A 603 15.13 5.65 22.92
CA SER A 603 16.17 5.62 23.94
C SER A 603 17.02 4.36 23.81
N ASN A 604 18.35 4.52 23.80
CA ASN A 604 19.33 3.41 23.75
C ASN A 604 19.04 2.40 22.63
N SER A 605 18.60 2.89 21.48
CA SER A 605 18.05 2.07 20.39
C SER A 605 18.78 2.33 19.06
N ARG A 606 18.72 1.40 18.11
CA ARG A 606 19.36 1.60 16.78
C ARG A 606 18.52 1.16 15.60
N CYS A 607 18.84 1.66 14.40
CA CYS A 607 18.12 1.34 13.16
C CYS A 607 16.62 1.67 13.29
N MET A 608 16.33 2.95 13.53
CA MET A 608 14.97 3.43 13.79
C MET A 608 14.50 4.37 12.69
N ASP A 609 13.28 4.19 12.22
CA ASP A 609 12.64 5.07 11.22
C ASP A 609 11.39 5.71 11.83
N VAL A 610 11.31 7.05 11.84
CA VAL A 610 10.14 7.82 12.25
C VAL A 610 9.68 8.66 11.06
N ALA A 611 8.55 8.30 10.44
CA ALA A 611 8.11 8.89 9.18
C ALA A 611 6.64 9.38 9.20
N ASP A 612 6.36 10.56 8.66
CA ASP A 612 4.98 11.08 8.53
C ASP A 612 4.20 11.16 9.87
N VAL A 613 4.90 11.49 10.96
CA VAL A 613 4.34 11.56 12.32
C VAL A 613 4.04 13.02 12.69
N GLU A 614 2.91 13.24 13.36
CA GLU A 614 2.55 14.53 13.96
C GLU A 614 2.58 14.41 15.49
N ILE A 615 3.14 15.41 16.18
CA ILE A 615 3.39 15.36 17.63
C ILE A 615 3.12 16.71 18.27
N GLU A 616 2.13 16.77 19.17
CA GLU A 616 1.73 18.01 19.85
C GLU A 616 1.40 17.87 21.33
N GLY A 617 1.52 18.98 22.05
CA GLY A 617 0.98 19.14 23.40
C GLY A 617 1.81 18.49 24.52
N TYR A 618 3.08 18.18 24.29
CA TYR A 618 4.00 17.60 25.28
C TYR A 618 4.80 18.68 26.02
N GLN A 619 5.09 18.48 27.30
CA GLN A 619 5.89 19.46 28.06
C GLN A 619 7.39 19.37 27.75
N LYS A 620 7.87 18.17 27.42
CA LYS A 620 9.25 17.95 26.98
C LYS A 620 9.31 18.03 25.46
N SER A 621 10.13 17.20 24.82
CA SER A 621 10.30 17.21 23.37
C SER A 621 9.12 16.54 22.67
N GLY A 622 8.78 17.02 21.47
CA GLY A 622 7.88 16.27 20.58
C GLY A 622 8.51 14.92 20.22
N LEU A 623 9.61 14.95 19.49
CA LEU A 623 10.46 13.77 19.24
C LEU A 623 11.76 13.88 20.03
N GLU A 624 12.06 12.90 20.88
CA GLU A 624 13.34 12.75 21.57
C GLU A 624 14.08 11.51 21.05
N ILE A 625 15.34 11.69 20.65
CA ILE A 625 16.27 10.64 20.24
C ILE A 625 17.44 10.67 21.22
N TYR A 626 17.45 9.76 22.18
CA TYR A 626 18.42 9.72 23.27
C TYR A 626 19.32 8.49 23.18
N CYS A 627 20.63 8.69 23.04
CA CYS A 627 21.63 7.62 22.94
C CYS A 627 21.31 6.58 21.86
N CYS A 628 20.85 7.05 20.69
CA CYS A 628 20.48 6.19 19.57
C CYS A 628 21.47 6.27 18.42
N SER A 629 21.48 5.24 17.56
CA SER A 629 22.28 5.25 16.34
C SER A 629 21.51 4.79 15.10
N GLN A 630 21.89 5.29 13.92
CA GLN A 630 21.22 4.94 12.65
C GLN A 630 19.72 5.24 12.72
N VAL A 631 19.38 6.50 12.97
CA VAL A 631 17.99 6.95 13.09
C VAL A 631 17.64 7.84 11.91
N VAL A 632 16.51 7.60 11.27
CA VAL A 632 15.94 8.47 10.24
C VAL A 632 14.62 9.04 10.76
N ALA A 633 14.57 10.36 10.93
CA ALA A 633 13.34 11.11 11.19
C ALA A 633 12.96 11.90 9.94
N GLU A 634 11.87 11.51 9.27
CA GLU A 634 11.45 12.09 7.99
C GLU A 634 10.00 12.60 8.05
N ARG A 635 9.74 13.82 7.58
CA ARG A 635 8.38 14.41 7.56
C ARG A 635 7.69 14.38 8.94
N VAL A 636 8.45 14.59 10.02
CA VAL A 636 7.91 14.76 11.36
C VAL A 636 7.43 16.20 11.54
N TYR A 637 6.18 16.38 11.95
CA TYR A 637 5.59 17.67 12.30
C TYR A 637 5.43 17.76 13.82
N ALA A 638 6.36 18.45 14.47
CA ALA A 638 6.39 18.62 15.92
C ALA A 638 6.02 20.07 16.28
N HIS A 639 4.90 20.26 16.97
CA HIS A 639 4.41 21.60 17.32
C HIS A 639 3.79 21.69 18.71
N ASP A 640 3.74 22.89 19.26
CA ASP A 640 3.13 23.16 20.57
C ASP A 640 3.74 22.36 21.75
N ASN A 641 5.00 21.92 21.61
CA ASN A 641 5.75 21.22 22.65
C ASN A 641 6.60 22.17 23.51
N GLY A 642 6.95 21.76 24.71
CA GLY A 642 7.64 22.62 25.68
C GLY A 642 9.16 22.68 25.48
N TYR A 643 9.88 21.56 25.60
CA TYR A 643 11.35 21.59 25.57
C TYR A 643 11.91 21.80 24.17
N ALA A 644 11.50 20.99 23.19
CA ALA A 644 11.88 21.12 21.79
C ALA A 644 10.81 20.53 20.87
N GLY A 645 10.81 20.92 19.60
CA GLY A 645 10.11 20.16 18.57
C GLY A 645 10.76 18.79 18.39
N ILE A 646 12.05 18.80 18.05
CA ILE A 646 12.87 17.58 17.88
C ILE A 646 14.19 17.76 18.65
N GLN A 647 14.56 16.74 19.42
CA GLN A 647 15.80 16.68 20.17
C GLN A 647 16.59 15.41 19.82
N VAL A 648 17.87 15.56 19.54
CA VAL A 648 18.85 14.45 19.55
C VAL A 648 19.82 14.69 20.68
N SER A 649 20.02 13.71 21.56
CA SER A 649 21.01 13.85 22.62
C SER A 649 21.70 12.55 23.03
N GLY A 650 22.88 12.68 23.63
CA GLY A 650 23.66 11.58 24.19
C GLY A 650 24.01 11.76 25.67
N GLU A 651 24.71 10.77 26.23
CA GLU A 651 25.28 10.82 27.57
C GLU A 651 26.23 12.02 27.74
N SER A 652 26.26 12.59 28.96
CA SER A 652 27.14 13.72 29.25
C SER A 652 28.61 13.35 29.05
N GLY A 653 29.37 14.25 28.42
CA GLY A 653 30.81 14.04 28.15
C GLY A 653 31.11 13.12 26.97
N ARG A 654 30.09 12.64 26.24
CA ARG A 654 30.26 11.75 25.09
C ARG A 654 29.61 12.29 23.83
N LYS A 655 30.41 12.66 22.84
CA LYS A 655 29.91 13.07 21.51
C LYS A 655 29.49 11.89 20.64
N ASP A 656 29.85 10.66 20.99
CA ASP A 656 29.59 9.46 20.20
C ASP A 656 28.40 8.62 20.72
N ALA A 657 27.72 9.10 21.77
CA ALA A 657 26.61 8.39 22.40
C ALA A 657 25.35 8.35 21.51
N ALA A 658 25.12 9.39 20.71
CA ALA A 658 24.17 9.35 19.59
C ALA A 658 24.92 9.57 18.27
N TYR A 659 24.72 8.69 17.28
CA TYR A 659 25.52 8.68 16.05
C TYR A 659 24.73 8.30 14.81
N ASP A 660 25.01 8.95 13.67
CA ASP A 660 24.39 8.63 12.36
C ASP A 660 22.87 8.84 12.38
N VAL A 661 22.47 10.10 12.56
CA VAL A 661 21.06 10.51 12.59
C VAL A 661 20.76 11.42 11.41
N LEU A 662 19.69 11.12 10.68
CA LEU A 662 19.16 11.96 9.62
C LEU A 662 17.81 12.56 10.06
N ILE A 663 17.71 13.88 10.04
CA ILE A 663 16.47 14.63 10.24
C ILE A 663 16.17 15.33 8.92
N SER A 664 15.16 14.86 8.18
CA SER A 664 14.90 15.33 6.81
C SER A 664 13.44 15.72 6.59
N HIS A 665 13.17 16.85 5.94
CA HIS A 665 11.82 17.31 5.62
C HIS A 665 10.90 17.50 6.86
N CYS A 666 11.48 17.72 8.04
CA CYS A 666 10.74 17.90 9.29
C CYS A 666 10.34 19.36 9.54
N LYS A 667 9.33 19.56 10.38
CA LYS A 667 8.81 20.87 10.78
C LYS A 667 8.72 20.96 12.29
N ALA A 668 9.47 21.89 12.89
CA ALA A 668 9.42 22.23 14.30
C ALA A 668 8.78 23.62 14.48
N VAL A 669 7.48 23.66 14.77
CA VAL A 669 6.67 24.88 14.67
C VAL A 669 6.04 25.22 16.01
N ASN A 670 6.12 26.48 16.44
CA ASN A 670 5.41 26.95 17.63
C ASN A 670 5.69 26.13 18.90
N ASN A 671 6.94 25.71 19.14
CA ASN A 671 7.32 25.05 20.39
C ASN A 671 7.64 26.12 21.44
N PRO A 672 6.73 26.45 22.38
CA PRO A 672 6.80 27.75 23.04
C PRO A 672 7.79 27.83 24.21
N GLY A 673 8.14 26.71 24.83
CA GLY A 673 8.93 26.69 26.07
C GLY A 673 8.34 25.78 27.13
N ASP A 674 9.19 25.09 27.88
CA ASP A 674 8.81 24.28 29.03
C ASP A 674 8.61 25.23 30.23
N PRO A 675 7.37 25.36 30.75
CA PRO A 675 7.07 26.29 31.84
C PRO A 675 7.77 25.92 33.17
N THR A 676 8.36 24.73 33.26
CA THR A 676 9.09 24.27 34.45
C THR A 676 10.60 24.47 34.34
N ASN A 677 11.11 24.79 33.15
CA ASN A 677 12.55 24.95 32.93
C ASN A 677 13.00 26.39 33.22
N MET A 678 13.27 26.66 34.50
CA MET A 678 13.67 28.00 34.98
C MET A 678 15.17 28.28 34.82
N ASP A 679 15.96 27.21 34.73
CA ASP A 679 17.42 27.26 34.85
C ASP A 679 18.14 26.90 33.55
N ASN A 680 17.41 26.54 32.49
CA ASN A 680 17.97 26.35 31.15
C ASN A 680 17.02 26.73 30.00
N HIS A 681 17.58 26.77 28.78
CA HIS A 681 16.81 27.04 27.56
C HIS A 681 15.73 25.96 27.33
N SER A 682 14.60 26.35 26.77
CA SER A 682 13.54 25.47 26.27
C SER A 682 12.74 26.18 25.18
N GLY A 683 11.90 25.44 24.46
CA GLY A 683 11.18 25.96 23.29
C GLY A 683 12.06 25.98 22.05
N ASN A 684 12.96 25.00 21.93
CA ASN A 684 13.84 24.85 20.77
C ASN A 684 13.04 24.34 19.57
N GLY A 685 13.47 24.67 18.35
CA GLY A 685 12.94 24.02 17.15
C GLY A 685 13.50 22.60 17.04
N ILE A 686 14.69 22.48 16.46
CA ILE A 686 15.47 21.24 16.36
C ILE A 686 16.80 21.46 17.09
N VAL A 687 17.07 20.68 18.12
CA VAL A 687 18.32 20.77 18.90
C VAL A 687 19.03 19.42 18.89
N VAL A 688 20.33 19.43 18.62
CA VAL A 688 21.17 18.23 18.68
C VAL A 688 22.35 18.46 19.60
N GLY A 689 22.68 17.52 20.48
CA GLY A 689 23.90 17.69 21.27
C GLY A 689 24.43 16.42 21.87
N ARG A 690 25.73 16.38 22.19
CA ARG A 690 26.39 15.13 22.64
C ARG A 690 26.20 14.01 21.61
N CYS A 691 26.37 14.37 20.35
CA CYS A 691 26.11 13.51 19.20
C CYS A 691 27.14 13.72 18.09
N LYS A 692 27.23 12.74 17.19
CA LYS A 692 28.18 12.74 16.09
C LYS A 692 27.51 12.34 14.77
N LYS A 693 27.90 12.97 13.66
CA LYS A 693 27.40 12.61 12.32
C LYS A 693 25.86 12.72 12.26
N VAL A 694 25.34 13.91 12.54
CA VAL A 694 23.91 14.21 12.38
C VAL A 694 23.73 15.14 11.20
N THR A 695 22.82 14.77 10.30
CA THR A 695 22.41 15.60 9.16
C THR A 695 21.01 16.12 9.41
N ILE A 696 20.83 17.44 9.32
CA ILE A 696 19.54 18.12 9.37
C ILE A 696 19.33 18.79 8.03
N GLU A 697 18.35 18.34 7.25
CA GLU A 697 18.13 18.86 5.90
C GLU A 697 16.67 19.08 5.53
N TYR A 698 16.41 20.07 4.66
CA TYR A 698 15.06 20.42 4.19
C TYR A 698 14.04 20.67 5.32
N CYS A 699 14.52 21.07 6.51
CA CYS A 699 13.69 21.25 7.68
C CYS A 699 13.24 22.71 7.84
N VAL A 700 12.13 22.91 8.55
CA VAL A 700 11.61 24.24 8.90
C VAL A 700 11.51 24.37 10.42
N ALA A 701 12.08 25.44 10.98
CA ALA A 701 11.89 25.83 12.38
C ALA A 701 11.32 27.24 12.47
N THR A 702 10.15 27.41 13.09
CA THR A 702 9.57 28.75 13.20
C THR A 702 8.70 28.96 14.43
N ASN A 703 8.66 30.22 14.88
CA ASN A 703 7.82 30.68 15.99
C ASN A 703 8.08 29.92 17.30
N ASN A 704 9.29 29.39 17.50
CA ASN A 704 9.66 28.67 18.70
C ASN A 704 10.12 29.64 19.80
N GLY A 705 10.02 29.23 21.07
CA GLY A 705 10.69 29.89 22.21
C GLY A 705 9.99 31.07 22.89
N TRP A 706 8.81 31.46 22.43
CA TRP A 706 8.15 32.72 22.84
C TRP A 706 7.59 32.77 24.27
N ASP A 707 7.50 31.63 24.95
CA ASP A 707 6.96 31.47 26.31
C ASP A 707 7.90 30.64 27.19
N MET A 708 9.21 30.74 26.94
CA MET A 708 10.23 30.20 27.83
C MET A 708 10.28 31.03 29.12
N PRO A 709 10.41 30.42 30.32
CA PRO A 709 10.38 31.19 31.57
C PRO A 709 11.76 31.69 32.04
N ARG A 710 12.88 31.12 31.56
CA ARG A 710 14.23 31.58 31.92
C ARG A 710 14.52 33.00 31.41
N ILE A 711 15.35 33.75 32.13
CA ILE A 711 15.96 35.01 31.65
C ILE A 711 17.48 34.78 31.57
N GLY A 712 18.07 34.94 30.38
CA GLY A 712 19.47 34.59 30.11
C GLY A 712 19.64 33.94 28.74
N ASN A 713 20.26 32.75 28.69
CA ASN A 713 20.23 31.95 27.46
C ASN A 713 18.80 31.52 27.12
N GLY A 714 18.55 31.26 25.85
CA GLY A 714 17.26 30.98 25.27
C GLY A 714 17.36 29.98 24.13
N PRO A 715 16.22 29.64 23.52
CA PRO A 715 16.19 28.66 22.44
C PRO A 715 16.63 29.25 21.10
N VAL A 716 16.98 28.35 20.19
CA VAL A 716 17.28 28.64 18.78
C VAL A 716 16.42 27.74 17.89
N GLY A 717 16.19 28.17 16.66
CA GLY A 717 15.45 27.41 15.66
C GLY A 717 16.07 26.05 15.35
N ILE A 718 17.29 26.00 14.80
CA ILE A 718 18.00 24.74 14.49
C ILE A 718 19.45 24.85 14.93
N TRP A 719 19.90 24.02 15.88
CA TRP A 719 21.21 24.23 16.48
C TRP A 719 21.85 22.99 17.10
N ALA A 720 23.15 23.10 17.38
CA ALA A 720 23.94 22.04 17.99
C ALA A 720 24.81 22.52 19.17
N PHE A 721 25.05 21.64 20.14
CA PHE A 721 26.01 21.86 21.25
C PHE A 721 26.76 20.56 21.58
N GLU A 722 28.01 20.63 22.05
CA GLU A 722 28.80 19.45 22.43
C GLU A 722 28.76 18.33 21.37
N ALA A 723 28.92 18.69 20.11
CA ALA A 723 28.66 17.80 18.97
C ALA A 723 29.83 17.75 17.99
N ASP A 724 29.83 16.75 17.11
CA ASP A 724 30.88 16.54 16.11
C ASP A 724 30.30 16.16 14.74
N SER A 725 30.84 16.69 13.65
CA SER A 725 30.42 16.31 12.29
C SER A 725 28.93 16.56 12.02
N ILE A 726 28.41 17.72 12.41
CA ILE A 726 27.01 18.11 12.19
C ILE A 726 26.88 18.80 10.83
N LEU A 727 25.90 18.39 10.03
CA LEU A 727 25.56 19.04 8.76
C LEU A 727 24.14 19.59 8.83
N ILE A 728 23.99 20.91 8.69
CA ILE A 728 22.71 21.58 8.56
C ILE A 728 22.62 22.17 7.16
N GLN A 729 21.66 21.71 6.34
CA GLN A 729 21.57 22.18 4.94
C GLN A 729 20.16 22.31 4.39
N TYR A 730 19.95 23.27 3.48
CA TYR A 730 18.64 23.48 2.82
C TYR A 730 17.47 23.70 3.79
N CYS A 731 17.75 24.19 5.00
CA CYS A 731 16.75 24.46 6.03
C CYS A 731 16.26 25.91 5.99
N ILE A 732 15.10 26.15 6.59
CA ILE A 732 14.54 27.49 6.79
C ILE A 732 14.25 27.69 8.28
N SER A 733 14.78 28.76 8.88
CA SER A 733 14.58 29.07 10.29
C SER A 733 14.16 30.53 10.49
N TYR A 734 12.95 30.79 10.98
CA TYR A 734 12.42 32.16 10.97
C TYR A 734 11.47 32.48 12.11
N ARG A 735 11.43 33.75 12.54
CA ARG A 735 10.53 34.27 13.60
C ARG A 735 10.61 33.51 14.91
N ASN A 736 11.73 32.85 15.19
CA ASN A 736 12.01 32.30 16.51
C ASN A 736 12.19 33.45 17.50
N LYS A 737 11.82 33.17 18.74
CA LYS A 737 11.68 34.16 19.80
C LYS A 737 12.47 33.74 21.02
N THR A 738 12.68 34.69 21.89
CA THR A 738 13.21 34.47 23.22
C THR A 738 12.38 35.23 24.24
N SER A 739 12.55 34.91 25.52
CA SER A 739 11.88 35.65 26.58
C SER A 739 12.35 37.10 26.59
N LYS A 740 11.51 38.03 27.02
CA LYS A 740 11.91 39.44 27.15
C LYS A 740 13.16 39.56 28.04
N GLY A 741 14.26 40.07 27.48
CA GLY A 741 15.57 40.16 28.16
C GLY A 741 16.48 38.92 27.97
N GLY A 742 16.01 37.91 27.24
CA GLY A 742 16.81 36.78 26.78
C GLY A 742 17.87 37.20 25.75
N GLN A 743 18.91 36.38 25.64
CA GLN A 743 20.10 36.67 24.83
C GLN A 743 20.04 36.02 23.42
N ASP A 744 19.29 34.92 23.27
CA ASP A 744 19.24 34.12 22.03
C ASP A 744 17.99 34.42 21.18
N GLY A 745 17.25 33.39 20.75
CA GLY A 745 16.09 33.52 19.86
C GLY A 745 16.45 33.52 18.38
N GLY A 746 17.62 32.96 18.03
CA GLY A 746 18.19 33.01 16.68
C GLY A 746 17.66 31.94 15.71
N GLY A 747 18.13 32.04 14.46
CA GLY A 747 17.82 31.09 13.39
C GLY A 747 18.57 29.78 13.54
N TYR A 748 19.90 29.85 13.50
CA TYR A 748 20.82 28.71 13.59
C TYR A 748 21.93 28.96 14.61
N ASP A 749 22.46 27.90 15.22
CA ASP A 749 23.57 28.02 16.17
C ASP A 749 24.49 26.80 16.20
N PHE A 750 25.80 27.07 16.21
CA PHE A 750 26.82 26.13 16.67
C PHE A 750 27.36 26.62 18.00
N ASP A 751 26.79 26.08 19.06
CA ASP A 751 27.10 26.41 20.45
C ASP A 751 28.30 25.61 20.96
N GLY A 752 28.61 25.77 22.24
CA GLY A 752 29.88 25.37 22.81
C GLY A 752 30.22 23.90 22.59
N GLY A 753 31.49 23.65 22.25
CA GLY A 753 31.99 22.32 21.98
C GLY A 753 31.52 21.70 20.67
N VAL A 754 31.05 22.46 19.68
CA VAL A 754 30.77 21.93 18.33
C VAL A 754 32.05 21.86 17.48
N THR A 755 32.28 20.73 16.83
CA THR A 755 33.48 20.49 16.01
C THR A 755 33.17 19.91 14.63
N ASN A 756 34.02 20.16 13.63
CA ASN A 756 33.96 19.53 12.31
C ASN A 756 32.60 19.68 11.59
N SER A 757 31.88 20.76 11.84
CA SER A 757 30.46 20.90 11.47
C SER A 757 30.23 21.97 10.41
N THR A 758 29.14 21.87 9.65
CA THR A 758 28.82 22.77 8.54
C THR A 758 27.35 23.20 8.56
N ILE A 759 27.12 24.50 8.42
CA ILE A 759 25.83 25.08 8.04
C ILE A 759 25.96 25.57 6.59
N GLN A 760 25.09 25.12 5.69
CA GLN A 760 25.14 25.53 4.29
C GLN A 760 23.78 25.62 3.60
N TYR A 761 23.63 26.53 2.64
CA TYR A 761 22.39 26.63 1.83
C TYR A 761 21.12 26.85 2.66
N CYS A 762 21.25 27.46 3.84
CA CYS A 762 20.14 27.72 4.75
C CYS A 762 19.62 29.15 4.58
N LEU A 763 18.34 29.34 4.88
CA LEU A 763 17.70 30.64 4.99
C LEU A 763 17.31 30.91 6.45
N SER A 764 17.66 32.10 6.93
CA SER A 764 17.25 32.64 8.22
C SER A 764 16.57 33.99 8.02
N TYR A 765 15.44 34.25 8.68
CA TYR A 765 14.84 35.59 8.64
C TYR A 765 13.93 35.95 9.82
N GLU A 766 13.88 37.24 10.14
CA GLU A 766 12.99 37.83 11.15
C GLU A 766 13.06 37.17 12.55
N ASN A 767 14.18 36.52 12.89
CA ASN A 767 14.39 35.97 14.23
C ASN A 767 14.68 37.09 15.23
N GLU A 768 14.23 36.92 16.48
CA GLU A 768 14.48 37.89 17.55
C GLU A 768 15.97 38.01 17.89
N GLY A 769 16.72 36.91 17.79
CA GLY A 769 18.17 36.86 17.85
C GLY A 769 18.85 36.65 16.50
N ALA A 770 20.17 36.44 16.52
CA ALA A 770 20.99 36.38 15.32
C ALA A 770 20.55 35.31 14.31
N GLY A 771 20.82 35.53 13.03
CA GLY A 771 20.50 34.57 11.99
C GLY A 771 21.34 33.29 12.13
N TYR A 772 22.64 33.48 12.32
CA TYR A 772 23.61 32.40 12.56
C TYR A 772 24.49 32.77 13.76
N SER A 773 24.42 31.96 14.80
CA SER A 773 25.21 32.09 16.02
C SER A 773 26.41 31.15 16.01
N LEU A 774 27.53 31.65 16.53
CA LEU A 774 28.77 30.90 16.74
C LEU A 774 29.25 31.13 18.16
N PHE A 775 28.81 30.26 19.07
CA PHE A 775 28.91 30.48 20.51
C PHE A 775 29.84 29.48 21.19
N GLN A 776 30.63 29.98 22.14
CA GLN A 776 31.44 29.17 23.04
C GLN A 776 31.28 29.65 24.48
N TYR A 777 30.61 28.84 25.31
CA TYR A 777 30.43 29.12 26.73
C TYR A 777 31.57 28.54 27.57
N LYS A 778 31.78 29.15 28.74
CA LYS A 778 32.80 28.71 29.69
C LYS A 778 32.54 27.28 30.16
N GLY A 779 33.52 26.40 30.00
CA GLY A 779 33.45 25.00 30.45
C GLY A 779 32.89 24.02 29.42
N ALA A 780 32.57 24.48 28.21
CA ALA A 780 32.32 23.60 27.08
C ALA A 780 33.61 22.90 26.61
N SER A 781 33.47 21.82 25.85
CA SER A 781 34.58 21.23 25.09
C SER A 781 35.13 22.22 24.05
N LEU A 782 36.32 21.90 23.49
CA LEU A 782 36.90 22.69 22.40
C LEU A 782 35.94 22.83 21.21
N TRP A 783 35.84 24.05 20.68
CA TRP A 783 35.06 24.40 19.51
C TRP A 783 36.01 24.74 18.36
N TYR A 784 35.96 23.99 17.25
CA TYR A 784 36.86 24.22 16.10
C TYR A 784 36.43 23.52 14.81
N ASN A 785 37.02 23.96 13.69
CA ASN A 785 36.84 23.38 12.35
C ASN A 785 35.37 23.37 11.89
N ASN A 786 34.71 24.53 11.99
CA ASN A 786 33.32 24.69 11.60
C ASN A 786 33.18 25.59 10.37
N VAL A 787 32.12 25.41 9.58
CA VAL A 787 31.89 26.14 8.34
C VAL A 787 30.48 26.72 8.28
N VAL A 788 30.35 27.97 7.88
CA VAL A 788 29.07 28.62 7.53
C VAL A 788 29.18 29.18 6.13
N ARG A 789 28.46 28.61 5.16
CA ARG A 789 28.63 28.98 3.74
C ARG A 789 27.35 28.98 2.92
N TYR A 790 27.29 29.83 1.89
CA TYR A 790 26.16 29.87 0.95
C TYR A 790 24.79 30.05 1.65
N CYS A 791 24.78 30.72 2.79
CA CYS A 791 23.59 30.96 3.60
C CYS A 791 23.04 32.37 3.36
N ILE A 792 21.75 32.53 3.66
CA ILE A 792 21.05 33.82 3.63
C ILE A 792 20.54 34.15 5.03
N SER A 793 20.79 35.37 5.49
CA SER A 793 20.12 35.96 6.67
C SER A 793 19.42 37.25 6.25
N GLU A 794 18.15 37.40 6.61
CA GLU A 794 17.33 38.57 6.31
C GLU A 794 16.67 39.11 7.59
N ASN A 795 17.10 40.30 8.03
CA ASN A 795 16.49 41.03 9.15
C ASN A 795 16.40 40.21 10.46
N ASP A 796 17.44 39.44 10.77
CA ASP A 796 17.61 38.76 12.05
C ASP A 796 18.25 39.66 13.13
N GLY A 797 18.08 39.31 14.40
CA GLY A 797 18.76 39.96 15.53
C GLY A 797 18.18 41.31 15.93
N ASN A 798 16.85 41.46 15.82
CA ASN A 798 16.15 42.73 16.02
C ASN A 798 15.68 42.99 17.46
N VAL A 799 15.77 42.01 18.36
CA VAL A 799 15.20 42.10 19.71
C VAL A 799 16.22 41.73 20.79
N SER A 800 16.97 40.63 20.65
CA SER A 800 17.94 40.21 21.67
C SER A 800 19.29 40.92 21.53
N ASN A 801 20.17 40.74 22.51
CA ASN A 801 21.52 41.32 22.49
C ASN A 801 22.43 40.68 21.42
N GLY A 802 22.05 39.52 20.88
CA GLY A 802 22.70 38.90 19.72
C GLY A 802 22.32 39.58 18.42
N MET A 803 22.74 40.85 18.26
CA MET A 803 22.35 41.69 17.14
C MET A 803 23.17 41.36 15.89
N GLY A 804 22.55 40.86 14.83
CA GLY A 804 23.19 40.75 13.50
C GLY A 804 22.81 39.52 12.70
N GLY A 805 23.24 39.48 11.44
CA GLY A 805 23.05 38.29 10.60
C GLY A 805 23.89 37.11 11.09
N ILE A 806 25.17 37.37 11.43
CA ILE A 806 26.05 36.43 12.11
C ILE A 806 26.51 37.04 13.44
N PHE A 807 26.42 36.30 14.54
CA PHE A 807 26.90 36.75 15.85
C PHE A 807 27.89 35.76 16.47
N VAL A 808 29.06 36.28 16.88
CA VAL A 808 30.14 35.50 17.48
C VAL A 808 30.28 35.89 18.96
N TRP A 809 30.26 34.88 19.83
CA TRP A 809 30.39 35.06 21.28
C TRP A 809 31.29 33.98 21.88
N ASN A 810 32.35 34.39 22.58
CA ASN A 810 33.25 33.53 23.33
C ASN A 810 33.41 34.03 24.76
N ASN A 811 33.00 33.21 25.73
CA ASN A 811 33.12 33.51 27.16
C ASN A 811 34.08 32.56 27.90
N SER A 812 34.87 31.76 27.18
CA SER A 812 35.94 30.93 27.77
C SER A 812 37.11 31.73 28.34
N GLU A 813 37.28 32.97 27.89
CA GLU A 813 38.48 33.82 28.13
C GLU A 813 39.78 33.27 27.51
N ASP A 814 39.73 32.12 26.83
CA ASP A 814 40.83 31.52 26.06
C ASP A 814 40.55 31.64 24.54
N PRO A 815 41.38 32.36 23.78
CA PRO A 815 41.23 32.46 22.33
C PRO A 815 41.42 31.15 21.56
N GLU A 816 42.00 30.12 22.17
CA GLU A 816 42.17 28.81 21.55
C GLU A 816 40.94 27.90 21.68
N GLU A 817 39.94 28.29 22.48
CA GLU A 817 38.71 27.52 22.68
C GLU A 817 37.63 27.75 21.61
N LEU A 818 37.75 28.82 20.79
CA LEU A 818 36.86 29.11 19.65
C LEU A 818 37.72 29.51 18.44
N LYS A 819 38.01 28.57 17.54
CA LYS A 819 38.93 28.79 16.39
C LYS A 819 38.54 28.03 15.12
N ASP A 820 39.27 28.27 14.04
CA ASP A 820 39.16 27.55 12.76
C ASP A 820 37.72 27.51 12.21
N CYS A 821 37.03 28.66 12.23
CA CYS A 821 35.75 28.82 11.55
C CYS A 821 35.90 29.48 10.19
N TYR A 822 35.32 28.88 9.16
CA TYR A 822 35.29 29.42 7.81
C TYR A 822 33.90 29.96 7.49
N ILE A 823 33.82 31.26 7.19
CA ILE A 823 32.57 31.95 6.86
C ILE A 823 32.71 32.60 5.49
N TYR A 824 32.07 32.03 4.46
CA TYR A 824 32.25 32.50 3.08
C TYR A 824 30.98 32.36 2.22
N ASN A 825 30.88 33.20 1.19
CA ASN A 825 29.78 33.20 0.21
C ASN A 825 28.36 33.28 0.81
N ASN A 826 28.22 33.93 1.98
CA ASN A 826 26.92 34.18 2.59
C ASN A 826 26.36 35.52 2.11
N THR A 827 25.03 35.64 2.01
CA THR A 827 24.34 36.91 1.73
C THR A 827 23.58 37.34 2.98
N ILE A 828 23.91 38.51 3.50
CA ILE A 828 23.29 39.03 4.71
C ILE A 828 22.65 40.37 4.38
N TYR A 829 21.35 40.44 4.62
CA TYR A 829 20.57 41.65 4.53
C TYR A 829 20.02 41.97 5.92
N ASN A 830 20.40 43.11 6.49
CA ASN A 830 19.90 43.52 7.79
C ASN A 830 19.70 45.04 7.84
N GLU A 831 18.47 45.48 8.06
CA GLU A 831 18.13 46.90 8.15
C GLU A 831 18.54 47.54 9.49
N ARG A 832 18.67 46.77 10.57
CA ARG A 832 18.83 47.29 11.95
C ARG A 832 20.04 46.76 12.70
N GLY A 833 20.63 45.65 12.26
CA GLY A 833 21.80 45.02 12.84
C GLY A 833 23.00 44.97 11.89
N GLY A 834 24.18 44.62 12.42
CA GLY A 834 25.36 44.39 11.59
C GLY A 834 25.23 43.12 10.76
N ALA A 835 25.93 43.06 9.62
CA ALA A 835 26.04 41.82 8.87
C ALA A 835 26.73 40.73 9.71
N MET A 836 27.78 41.11 10.42
CA MET A 836 28.48 40.28 11.40
C MET A 836 28.82 41.10 12.64
N CYS A 837 28.60 40.53 13.82
CA CYS A 837 28.83 41.17 15.11
C CYS A 837 29.63 40.25 16.04
N PHE A 838 30.39 40.87 16.94
CA PHE A 838 31.21 40.18 17.94
C PHE A 838 30.91 40.73 19.31
N GLU A 839 30.86 39.86 20.31
CA GLU A 839 30.97 40.31 21.69
C GLU A 839 32.38 40.91 21.94
N LYS A 840 32.47 41.87 22.86
CA LYS A 840 33.64 42.74 23.05
C LYS A 840 34.93 41.97 23.40
N LYS A 841 34.85 40.89 24.19
CA LYS A 841 35.97 39.98 24.50
C LYS A 841 36.30 39.04 23.33
N SER A 842 35.37 38.88 22.39
CA SER A 842 35.45 37.96 21.25
C SER A 842 36.14 38.56 20.02
N ASN A 843 36.68 39.79 20.12
CA ASN A 843 37.28 40.55 19.02
C ASN A 843 38.69 40.04 18.59
N ASN A 844 38.91 38.72 18.64
CA ASN A 844 40.20 38.07 18.44
C ASN A 844 40.44 37.72 16.96
N LYS A 845 41.62 38.08 16.42
CA LYS A 845 41.97 37.97 14.99
C LYS A 845 42.18 36.55 14.46
N LYS A 846 42.08 35.51 15.30
CA LYS A 846 42.31 34.10 14.93
C LYS A 846 41.04 33.33 14.56
N LEU A 847 39.87 33.90 14.79
CA LEU A 847 38.58 33.21 14.62
C LEU A 847 38.17 33.06 13.15
N LEU A 848 38.68 33.95 12.29
CA LEU A 848 38.26 34.08 10.90
C LEU A 848 39.43 33.80 9.96
N LEU A 849 39.30 32.73 9.17
CA LEU A 849 40.03 32.57 7.92
C LEU A 849 39.00 32.81 6.81
N LEU A 850 39.10 33.99 6.18
CA LEU A 850 38.24 34.43 5.07
C LEU A 850 38.46 33.59 3.81
#